data_AF-A0A2D7IWZ7-F1
#
_entry.id   AF-A0A2D7IWZ7-F1
#
_cell.length_a   1.000
_cell.length_b   1.000
_cell.length_c   1.000
_cell.angle_alpha   90.00
_cell.angle_beta   90.00
_cell.angle_gamma   90.00
#
_symmetry.space_group_name_H-M   'P 1'
#
loop_
_entity.id
_entity.type
_entity.pdbx_description
1 polymer ?
#
loop_
_entity_poly.entity_id
_entity_poly.type
_entity_poly.pdbx_seq_one_letter_code
_entity_poly.pdbx_strand_id
1 'polypeptide(L)'
;MASAETPVGGVPDYIDNFRLIDQFGESHELYYHSDAPAVVIMTHGVGCPIVRGAVPDYADVRDEFEDDGVVFYMINSNIQDDRSEIAADSEEFGIDIPVLDDVTQLIGESMGYDRTAQVYVLDPAQGFKVVYYGPLNDRQTYERQRNEANNHYVSDVLTAMTHGEDITTEAPAIRAGCMINFPERQNHTEHMQISYSEEIAPLLRDNCVECHQEGGIGPWAMTDYETVQGWALMIREVIRTDRMPPWHADPEIGSFHGDRSLSPDEIQTLVHWIEAGAPRGEGEDPLAGLNLHAEDWPLGEPDLILTLPAYTVPANGVVDYVYPVVENPLTEDKWLRATTIRAGAREVVHHVLSGYMSEVPEDGRGSTGLWEFSTGGYAVGAESVIQAEGSGVPFPAGGAIGFQTHYTPYGREVEDVTQIGFYFQDQPELLNRSAVILDASIEIPPGAARHTETAYMEFPYDAELLYAFPHAHYRGHASNLRIRYPDGSEEMLLSLPRYDFNWQRAYEWEEPITIPAGSKLIAEYVYDNSMANVANPDPDVNVTWGEQSFEEMLYTSLAYRWVGETTDNRLDAQSEHMQASRFFTAMDDNIDGMLTEDELRGILGERMRAGFDRMDMDGDGSVSMDEYLTIQRMRQARGQQ
;
A
#
# COMPACT_ATOMS: atom_id res chain seq x y z
N MET A 1 -17.98 41.32 14.38
CA MET A 1 -18.39 40.20 15.24
C MET A 1 -19.10 39.25 14.31
N ALA A 2 -18.46 38.15 13.92
CA ALA A 2 -19.15 37.07 13.20
C ALA A 2 -20.36 36.66 14.05
N SER A 3 -21.54 36.48 13.46
CA SER A 3 -22.67 35.88 14.18
C SER A 3 -22.19 34.54 14.74
N ALA A 4 -22.66 34.16 15.92
CA ALA A 4 -22.36 32.86 16.53
C ALA A 4 -22.91 31.65 15.73
N GLU A 5 -23.30 31.87 14.47
CA GLU A 5 -24.15 31.03 13.63
C GLU A 5 -23.37 30.39 12.47
N THR A 6 -22.19 30.91 12.12
CA THR A 6 -21.33 30.37 11.05
C THR A 6 -20.04 29.84 11.65
N PRO A 7 -19.54 28.65 11.24
CA PRO A 7 -18.23 28.19 11.66
C PRO A 7 -17.16 29.23 11.30
N VAL A 8 -16.10 29.32 12.11
CA VAL A 8 -15.08 30.38 11.96
C VAL A 8 -14.43 30.37 10.57
N GLY A 9 -14.31 29.20 9.93
CA GLY A 9 -13.75 29.05 8.58
C GLY A 9 -14.76 29.30 7.44
N GLY A 10 -16.05 29.47 7.74
CA GLY A 10 -17.12 29.34 6.74
C GLY A 10 -17.39 27.88 6.36
N VAL A 11 -18.50 27.65 5.67
CA VAL A 11 -18.79 26.33 5.05
C VAL A 11 -18.41 26.47 3.58
N PRO A 12 -17.49 25.66 3.04
CA PRO A 12 -17.16 25.70 1.63
C PRO A 12 -18.33 25.20 0.78
N ASP A 13 -18.41 25.68 -0.46
CA ASP A 13 -19.45 25.22 -1.41
C ASP A 13 -19.17 23.79 -1.90
N TYR A 14 -17.90 23.39 -1.97
CA TYR A 14 -17.42 22.08 -2.44
C TYR A 14 -16.30 21.58 -1.55
N ILE A 15 -16.18 20.26 -1.39
CA ILE A 15 -15.07 19.63 -0.68
C ILE A 15 -14.06 19.09 -1.69
N ASP A 16 -12.81 19.56 -1.59
CA ASP A 16 -11.69 19.03 -2.38
C ASP A 16 -11.48 17.54 -2.06
N ASN A 17 -10.94 16.78 -3.02
CA ASN A 17 -10.59 15.39 -2.76
C ASN A 17 -9.53 15.29 -1.66
N PHE A 18 -9.65 14.23 -0.87
CA PHE A 18 -8.67 13.87 0.15
C PHE A 18 -8.66 12.37 0.34
N ARG A 19 -7.59 11.89 0.97
CA ARG A 19 -7.46 10.52 1.45
C ARG A 19 -7.00 10.54 2.90
N LEU A 20 -7.70 9.79 3.76
CA LEU A 20 -7.37 9.65 5.17
C LEU A 20 -7.44 8.17 5.56
N ILE A 21 -6.73 7.81 6.62
CA ILE A 21 -6.78 6.48 7.22
C ILE A 21 -7.82 6.50 8.35
N ASP A 22 -8.60 5.44 8.51
CA ASP A 22 -9.56 5.30 9.60
C ASP A 22 -8.94 4.72 10.88
N GLN A 23 -9.76 4.52 11.90
CA GLN A 23 -9.34 3.96 13.19
C GLN A 23 -8.79 2.53 13.12
N PHE A 24 -9.02 1.80 12.03
CA PHE A 24 -8.58 0.42 11.82
C PHE A 24 -7.40 0.31 10.86
N GLY A 25 -6.92 1.42 10.32
CA GLY A 25 -5.82 1.43 9.36
C GLY A 25 -6.28 1.32 7.90
N GLU A 26 -7.57 1.46 7.60
CA GLU A 26 -8.09 1.43 6.23
C GLU A 26 -8.04 2.81 5.57
N SER A 27 -7.63 2.85 4.29
CA SER A 27 -7.55 4.08 3.52
C SER A 27 -8.86 4.41 2.82
N HIS A 28 -9.36 5.64 2.99
CA HIS A 28 -10.56 6.13 2.34
C HIS A 28 -10.28 7.40 1.54
N GLU A 29 -10.63 7.38 0.25
CA GLU A 29 -10.57 8.54 -0.64
C GLU A 29 -11.98 9.07 -0.89
N LEU A 30 -12.20 10.38 -0.73
CA LEU A 30 -13.52 10.98 -0.90
C LEU A 30 -14.06 10.74 -2.32
N TYR A 31 -13.23 10.99 -3.34
CA TYR A 31 -13.66 10.92 -4.73
C TYR A 31 -13.84 9.49 -5.26
N TYR A 32 -13.45 8.48 -4.48
CA TYR A 32 -13.82 7.09 -4.75
C TYR A 32 -15.34 6.92 -4.87
N HIS A 33 -16.11 7.73 -4.10
CA HIS A 33 -17.57 7.68 -4.04
C HIS A 33 -18.25 8.64 -5.03
N SER A 34 -17.65 8.87 -6.20
CA SER A 34 -18.18 9.80 -7.20
C SER A 34 -19.51 9.36 -7.82
N ASP A 35 -19.86 8.08 -7.69
CA ASP A 35 -21.10 7.46 -8.16
C ASP A 35 -22.16 7.27 -7.05
N ALA A 36 -21.80 7.52 -5.78
CA ALA A 36 -22.73 7.45 -4.66
C ALA A 36 -23.79 8.57 -4.76
N PRO A 37 -25.04 8.34 -4.33
CA PRO A 37 -26.06 9.39 -4.32
C PRO A 37 -25.75 10.53 -3.35
N ALA A 38 -25.12 10.20 -2.22
CA ALA A 38 -24.66 11.17 -1.23
C ALA A 38 -23.49 10.59 -0.41
N VAL A 39 -22.65 11.48 0.11
CA VAL A 39 -21.66 11.15 1.15
C VAL A 39 -21.95 12.01 2.38
N VAL A 40 -22.04 11.38 3.55
CA VAL A 40 -22.37 12.01 4.82
C VAL A 40 -21.17 11.91 5.75
N ILE A 41 -20.73 13.05 6.30
CA ILE A 41 -19.55 13.11 7.17
C ILE A 41 -19.92 13.82 8.47
N MET A 42 -19.82 13.12 9.60
CA MET A 42 -20.02 13.71 10.93
C MET A 42 -18.68 14.01 11.62
N THR A 43 -18.51 15.22 12.15
CA THR A 43 -17.30 15.57 12.89
C THR A 43 -17.23 14.84 14.25
N HIS A 44 -16.16 14.09 14.45
CA HIS A 44 -15.87 13.28 15.63
C HIS A 44 -15.01 14.04 16.65
N GLY A 45 -14.90 13.48 17.85
CA GLY A 45 -13.88 13.85 18.83
C GLY A 45 -13.97 12.94 20.05
N VAL A 46 -12.85 12.33 20.42
CA VAL A 46 -12.76 11.36 21.52
C VAL A 46 -13.26 12.02 22.81
N GLY A 47 -14.07 11.30 23.57
CA GLY A 47 -14.59 11.81 24.84
C GLY A 47 -15.68 12.89 24.73
N CYS A 48 -16.08 13.34 23.53
CA CYS A 48 -17.12 14.36 23.42
C CYS A 48 -18.51 13.76 23.70
N PRO A 49 -19.22 14.19 24.77
CA PRO A 49 -20.49 13.59 25.15
C PRO A 49 -21.60 13.81 24.13
N ILE A 50 -21.49 14.86 23.31
CA ILE A 50 -22.46 15.17 22.25
C ILE A 50 -22.31 14.21 21.07
N VAL A 51 -21.07 13.86 20.70
CA VAL A 51 -20.79 12.88 19.65
C VAL A 51 -21.28 11.51 20.11
N ARG A 52 -20.81 11.03 21.27
CA ARG A 52 -21.25 9.76 21.88
C ARG A 52 -22.77 9.68 22.02
N GLY A 53 -23.41 10.80 22.35
CA GLY A 53 -24.86 10.91 22.41
C GLY A 53 -25.54 10.78 21.05
N ALA A 54 -24.93 11.27 19.98
CA ALA A 54 -25.46 11.29 18.62
C ALA A 54 -25.17 10.01 17.81
N VAL A 55 -24.14 9.24 18.17
CA VAL A 55 -23.74 8.00 17.47
C VAL A 55 -24.93 7.06 17.17
N PRO A 56 -25.82 6.72 18.12
CA PRO A 56 -26.95 5.84 17.81
C PRO A 56 -27.91 6.42 16.77
N ASP A 57 -28.19 7.73 16.84
CA ASP A 57 -29.06 8.38 15.85
C ASP A 57 -28.38 8.44 14.47
N TYR A 58 -27.05 8.54 14.44
CA TYR A 58 -26.29 8.60 13.19
C TYR A 58 -26.24 7.23 12.52
N ALA A 59 -26.05 6.17 13.31
CA ALA A 59 -26.17 4.79 12.85
C ALA A 59 -27.58 4.48 12.35
N ASP A 60 -28.64 4.93 13.05
CA ASP A 60 -30.02 4.77 12.60
C ASP A 60 -30.25 5.41 11.21
N VAL A 61 -29.66 6.58 10.95
CA VAL A 61 -29.73 7.23 9.62
C VAL A 61 -28.89 6.49 8.60
N ARG A 62 -27.70 5.97 8.94
CA ARG A 62 -26.95 5.11 8.02
C ARG A 62 -27.77 3.90 7.61
N ASP A 63 -28.33 3.18 8.58
CA ASP A 63 -29.11 1.97 8.33
C ASP A 63 -30.38 2.26 7.51
N GLU A 64 -30.97 3.46 7.65
CA GLU A 64 -32.10 3.91 6.83
C GLU A 64 -31.75 4.04 5.34
N PHE A 65 -30.53 4.48 5.01
CA PHE A 65 -30.10 4.79 3.64
C PHE A 65 -29.03 3.83 3.07
N GLU A 66 -28.74 2.73 3.76
CA GLU A 66 -27.74 1.74 3.32
C GLU A 66 -28.12 1.13 1.95
N ASP A 67 -29.38 0.73 1.79
CA ASP A 67 -29.91 0.15 0.53
C ASP A 67 -29.96 1.16 -0.63
N ASP A 68 -29.93 2.46 -0.33
CA ASP A 68 -29.85 3.52 -1.34
C ASP A 68 -28.39 3.76 -1.80
N GLY A 69 -27.39 3.18 -1.14
CA GLY A 69 -25.98 3.35 -1.46
C GLY A 69 -25.38 4.66 -0.97
N VAL A 70 -25.98 5.30 0.05
CA VAL A 70 -25.42 6.50 0.70
C VAL A 70 -24.23 6.09 1.57
N VAL A 71 -23.14 6.84 1.48
CA VAL A 71 -21.89 6.55 2.19
C VAL A 71 -21.80 7.39 3.45
N PHE A 72 -21.39 6.78 4.57
CA PHE A 72 -21.26 7.45 5.86
C PHE A 72 -19.85 7.35 6.41
N TYR A 73 -19.33 8.50 6.87
CA TYR A 73 -18.06 8.62 7.56
C TYR A 73 -18.21 9.48 8.81
N MET A 74 -17.22 9.36 9.69
CA MET A 74 -16.91 10.36 10.69
C MET A 74 -15.50 10.89 10.45
N ILE A 75 -15.19 12.10 10.90
CA ILE A 75 -13.84 12.69 10.74
C ILE A 75 -13.37 13.30 12.06
N ASN A 76 -12.19 12.91 12.53
CA ASN A 76 -11.57 13.47 13.72
C ASN A 76 -10.40 14.38 13.33
N SER A 77 -10.46 15.66 13.71
CA SER A 77 -9.35 16.62 13.55
C SER A 77 -8.87 17.18 14.87
N ASN A 78 -9.09 16.48 15.98
CA ASN A 78 -8.61 16.91 17.29
C ASN A 78 -7.11 16.61 17.45
N ILE A 79 -6.30 17.65 17.65
CA ILE A 79 -4.85 17.51 17.85
C ILE A 79 -4.41 16.68 19.06
N GLN A 80 -5.32 16.46 20.02
CA GLN A 80 -5.02 15.73 21.24
C GLN A 80 -5.46 14.27 21.19
N ASP A 81 -6.15 13.87 20.13
CA ASP A 81 -6.63 12.50 19.94
C ASP A 81 -5.62 11.78 19.02
N ASP A 82 -5.39 10.49 19.23
CA ASP A 82 -4.64 9.63 18.30
C ASP A 82 -5.50 8.46 17.79
N ARG A 83 -5.04 7.77 16.74
CA ARG A 83 -5.79 6.68 16.10
C ARG A 83 -6.16 5.55 17.07
N SER A 84 -5.29 5.24 18.04
CA SER A 84 -5.55 4.22 19.06
C SER A 84 -6.65 4.65 20.04
N GLU A 85 -6.70 5.94 20.40
CA GLU A 85 -7.77 6.52 21.21
C GLU A 85 -9.09 6.58 20.44
N ILE A 86 -9.06 6.86 19.14
CA ILE A 86 -10.24 6.81 18.26
C ILE A 86 -10.79 5.39 18.20
N ALA A 87 -9.93 4.38 18.01
CA ALA A 87 -10.31 2.98 17.99
C ALA A 87 -10.93 2.54 19.33
N ALA A 88 -10.33 2.94 20.46
CA ALA A 88 -10.84 2.64 21.79
C ALA A 88 -12.19 3.31 22.10
N ASP A 89 -12.39 4.57 21.68
CA ASP A 89 -13.69 5.26 21.80
C ASP A 89 -14.74 4.55 20.92
N SER A 90 -14.34 4.13 19.72
CA SER A 90 -15.21 3.39 18.79
C SER A 90 -15.68 2.06 19.38
N GLU A 91 -14.78 1.30 19.99
CA GLU A 91 -15.14 0.05 20.69
C GLU A 91 -16.06 0.31 21.90
N GLU A 92 -15.75 1.30 22.73
CA GLU A 92 -16.54 1.62 23.95
C GLU A 92 -17.98 2.02 23.61
N PHE A 93 -18.17 2.78 22.52
CA PHE A 93 -19.47 3.35 22.14
C PHE A 93 -20.16 2.63 20.97
N GLY A 94 -19.56 1.56 20.44
CA GLY A 94 -20.11 0.79 19.33
C GLY A 94 -20.19 1.61 18.04
N ILE A 95 -19.16 2.42 17.75
CA ILE A 95 -19.04 3.15 16.49
C ILE A 95 -18.52 2.18 15.43
N ASP A 96 -19.42 1.74 14.55
CA ASP A 96 -19.18 0.85 13.42
C ASP A 96 -19.11 1.62 12.08
N ILE A 97 -19.17 2.96 12.12
CA ILE A 97 -18.94 3.86 10.99
C ILE A 97 -17.44 4.23 10.98
N PRO A 98 -16.74 4.20 9.82
CA PRO A 98 -15.33 4.56 9.79
C PRO A 98 -15.10 6.00 10.24
N VAL A 99 -14.15 6.19 11.15
CA VAL A 99 -13.72 7.46 11.73
C VAL A 99 -12.36 7.82 11.14
N LEU A 100 -12.38 8.70 10.15
CA LEU A 100 -11.20 9.19 9.44
C LEU A 100 -10.34 10.04 10.37
N ASP A 101 -9.05 9.71 10.49
CA ASP A 101 -8.08 10.45 11.28
C ASP A 101 -7.41 11.54 10.43
N ASP A 102 -7.78 12.80 10.68
CA ASP A 102 -7.19 13.99 10.07
C ASP A 102 -6.08 14.54 10.97
N VAL A 103 -5.02 13.75 11.15
CA VAL A 103 -3.86 14.06 11.98
C VAL A 103 -3.17 15.39 11.61
N THR A 104 -3.25 15.78 10.33
CA THR A 104 -2.68 17.04 9.82
C THR A 104 -3.58 18.26 10.05
N GLN A 105 -4.84 18.04 10.44
CA GLN A 105 -5.92 19.02 10.49
C GLN A 105 -6.27 19.71 9.15
N LEU A 106 -5.54 19.47 8.07
CA LEU A 106 -5.69 20.20 6.81
C LEU A 106 -7.06 19.97 6.19
N ILE A 107 -7.63 18.77 6.35
CA ILE A 107 -8.95 18.47 5.83
C ILE A 107 -10.00 19.23 6.63
N GLY A 108 -9.96 19.16 7.96
CA GLY A 108 -10.85 19.91 8.83
C GLY A 108 -10.74 21.43 8.69
N GLU A 109 -9.55 21.96 8.41
CA GLU A 109 -9.33 23.36 8.03
C GLU A 109 -10.03 23.72 6.72
N SER A 110 -9.85 22.91 5.68
CA SER A 110 -10.46 23.13 4.37
C SER A 110 -12.00 23.02 4.40
N MET A 111 -12.53 22.12 5.23
CA MET A 111 -13.97 21.96 5.45
C MET A 111 -14.56 23.07 6.34
N GLY A 112 -13.72 23.78 7.09
CA GLY A 112 -14.06 25.01 7.81
C GLY A 112 -14.77 24.82 9.15
N TYR A 113 -15.13 23.59 9.56
CA TYR A 113 -15.79 23.34 10.84
C TYR A 113 -14.90 23.68 12.03
N ASP A 114 -15.50 23.92 13.19
CA ASP A 114 -14.78 24.24 14.44
C ASP A 114 -15.39 23.50 15.66
N ARG A 115 -16.30 22.57 15.40
CA ARG A 115 -17.03 21.80 16.41
C ARG A 115 -17.29 20.38 15.97
N THR A 116 -17.32 19.48 16.95
CA THR A 116 -17.76 18.09 16.79
C THR A 116 -19.29 18.00 16.60
N ALA A 117 -19.81 16.82 16.26
CA ALA A 117 -21.23 16.53 16.05
C ALA A 117 -21.92 17.47 15.03
N GLN A 118 -21.17 17.92 14.02
CA GLN A 118 -21.71 18.62 12.85
C GLN A 118 -21.65 17.66 11.67
N VAL A 119 -22.68 17.67 10.84
CA VAL A 119 -22.84 16.75 9.72
C VAL A 119 -22.80 17.53 8.42
N TYR A 120 -21.95 17.08 7.50
CA TYR A 120 -21.98 17.46 6.09
C TYR A 120 -22.76 16.43 5.31
N VAL A 121 -23.62 16.87 4.38
CA VAL A 121 -24.15 16.03 3.30
C VAL A 121 -23.60 16.59 1.99
N LEU A 122 -22.92 15.73 1.25
CA LEU A 122 -22.24 16.03 0.00
C LEU A 122 -23.00 15.39 -1.16
N ASP A 123 -23.07 16.10 -2.29
CA ASP A 123 -23.62 15.60 -3.56
C ASP A 123 -22.47 15.31 -4.54
N PRO A 124 -22.06 14.02 -4.70
CA PRO A 124 -21.02 13.62 -5.63
C PRO A 124 -21.34 13.94 -7.10
N ALA A 125 -22.61 13.86 -7.50
CA ALA A 125 -23.04 14.16 -8.87
C ALA A 125 -22.85 15.64 -9.24
N GLN A 126 -22.75 16.52 -8.24
CA GLN A 126 -22.37 17.93 -8.39
C GLN A 126 -20.91 18.21 -8.02
N GLY A 127 -20.03 17.19 -7.99
CA GLY A 127 -18.61 17.36 -7.65
C GLY A 127 -18.40 17.60 -6.15
N PHE A 128 -19.06 16.80 -5.30
CA PHE A 128 -18.97 16.87 -3.84
C PHE A 128 -19.39 18.23 -3.27
N LYS A 129 -20.46 18.79 -3.83
CA LYS A 129 -21.06 20.02 -3.36
C LYS A 129 -21.65 19.83 -1.97
N VAL A 130 -21.40 20.76 -1.05
CA VAL A 130 -22.06 20.77 0.25
C VAL A 130 -23.51 21.21 0.09
N VAL A 131 -24.45 20.28 0.28
CA VAL A 131 -25.89 20.56 0.21
C VAL A 131 -26.51 20.76 1.59
N TYR A 132 -25.85 20.27 2.64
CA TYR A 132 -26.22 20.50 4.03
C TYR A 132 -24.98 20.56 4.92
N TYR A 133 -25.01 21.49 5.89
CA TYR A 133 -24.08 21.54 7.02
C TYR A 133 -24.84 21.93 8.29
N GLY A 134 -24.86 21.07 9.31
CA GLY A 134 -25.59 21.37 10.54
C GLY A 134 -25.66 20.19 11.51
N PRO A 135 -26.53 20.23 12.53
CA PRO A 135 -26.75 19.08 13.40
C PRO A 135 -27.43 17.93 12.66
N LEU A 136 -27.29 16.71 13.18
CA LEU A 136 -28.02 15.54 12.68
C LEU A 136 -29.55 15.70 12.82
N ASN A 137 -29.99 16.09 14.01
CA ASN A 137 -31.39 16.24 14.42
C ASN A 137 -31.51 17.24 15.59
N ASP A 138 -32.71 17.44 16.15
CA ASP A 138 -32.95 18.35 17.28
C ASP A 138 -33.10 17.65 18.66
N ARG A 139 -32.69 16.37 18.78
CA ARG A 139 -32.79 15.61 20.03
C ARG A 139 -31.81 16.11 21.09
N GLN A 140 -30.60 16.50 20.68
CA GLN A 140 -29.54 16.93 21.59
C GLN A 140 -29.06 18.36 21.30
N THR A 141 -28.94 19.14 22.36
CA THR A 141 -28.20 20.40 22.39
C THR A 141 -27.26 20.42 23.59
N TYR A 142 -26.35 21.40 23.64
CA TYR A 142 -25.40 21.52 24.75
C TYR A 142 -26.07 21.55 26.14
N GLU A 143 -27.28 22.10 26.25
CA GLU A 143 -27.99 22.25 27.53
C GLU A 143 -29.14 21.27 27.73
N ARG A 144 -29.57 20.52 26.68
CA ARG A 144 -30.82 19.75 26.70
C ARG A 144 -30.72 18.49 25.86
N GLN A 145 -31.28 17.41 26.39
CA GLN A 145 -31.47 16.15 25.67
C GLN A 145 -32.95 15.76 25.75
N ARG A 146 -33.50 15.27 24.64
CA ARG A 146 -34.84 14.70 24.55
C ARG A 146 -34.74 13.19 24.36
N ASN A 147 -35.82 12.48 24.65
CA ASN A 147 -35.90 11.05 24.37
C ASN A 147 -35.96 10.78 22.85
N GLU A 148 -36.66 11.63 22.10
CA GLU A 148 -36.86 11.51 20.66
C GLU A 148 -36.61 12.87 19.97
N ALA A 149 -36.13 12.84 18.73
CA ALA A 149 -36.07 14.01 17.86
C ALA A 149 -37.48 14.38 17.36
N ASN A 150 -37.73 15.67 17.14
CA ASN A 150 -38.91 16.15 16.43
C ASN A 150 -38.59 16.55 14.97
N ASN A 151 -37.32 16.82 14.67
CA ASN A 151 -36.84 17.20 13.34
C ASN A 151 -35.63 16.33 12.98
N HIS A 152 -35.60 15.79 11.76
CA HIS A 152 -34.62 14.81 11.29
C HIS A 152 -33.86 15.33 10.06
N TYR A 153 -33.13 16.43 10.25
CA TYR A 153 -32.60 17.25 9.15
C TYR A 153 -31.81 16.48 8.09
N VAL A 154 -30.90 15.60 8.52
CA VAL A 154 -30.07 14.82 7.57
C VAL A 154 -30.92 13.80 6.82
N SER A 155 -31.81 13.07 7.50
CA SER A 155 -32.72 12.11 6.86
C SER A 155 -33.68 12.82 5.88
N ASP A 156 -34.18 14.02 6.22
CA ASP A 156 -35.00 14.84 5.31
C ASP A 156 -34.22 15.24 4.04
N VAL A 157 -32.94 15.62 4.18
CA VAL A 157 -32.06 15.96 3.03
C VAL A 157 -31.78 14.73 2.18
N LEU A 158 -31.40 13.61 2.79
CA LEU A 158 -31.09 12.38 2.08
C LEU A 158 -32.31 11.83 1.36
N THR A 159 -33.48 11.83 1.99
CA THR A 159 -34.76 11.47 1.36
C THR A 159 -35.03 12.31 0.12
N ALA A 160 -34.78 13.63 0.17
CA ALA A 160 -34.95 14.49 -0.98
C ALA A 160 -33.95 14.13 -2.10
N MET A 161 -32.69 13.87 -1.75
CA MET A 161 -31.65 13.49 -2.71
C MET A 161 -31.96 12.15 -3.39
N THR A 162 -32.27 11.10 -2.62
CA THR A 162 -32.51 9.74 -3.14
C THR A 162 -33.79 9.64 -3.96
N HIS A 163 -34.80 10.47 -3.67
CA HIS A 163 -36.02 10.56 -4.47
C HIS A 163 -35.97 11.60 -5.60
N GLY A 164 -34.87 12.35 -5.75
CA GLY A 164 -34.74 13.40 -6.78
C GLY A 164 -35.67 14.60 -6.57
N GLU A 165 -35.95 14.94 -5.31
CA GLU A 165 -36.74 16.09 -4.89
C GLU A 165 -35.86 17.31 -4.56
N ASP A 166 -36.46 18.50 -4.54
CA ASP A 166 -35.75 19.72 -4.15
C ASP A 166 -35.44 19.70 -2.65
N ILE A 167 -34.18 19.95 -2.28
CA ILE A 167 -33.76 20.09 -0.89
C ILE A 167 -34.33 21.40 -0.34
N THR A 168 -35.27 21.31 0.61
CA THR A 168 -35.91 22.46 1.27
C THR A 168 -35.54 22.61 2.74
N THR A 169 -34.77 21.65 3.28
CA THR A 169 -34.31 21.64 4.66
C THR A 169 -33.26 22.72 4.89
N GLU A 170 -33.54 23.65 5.80
CA GLU A 170 -32.56 24.65 6.24
C GLU A 170 -31.84 24.17 7.51
N ALA A 171 -30.52 24.30 7.53
CA ALA A 171 -29.73 23.98 8.72
C ALA A 171 -30.09 24.91 9.88
N PRO A 172 -30.52 24.39 11.04
CA PRO A 172 -30.76 25.24 12.21
C PRO A 172 -29.43 25.72 12.78
N ALA A 173 -29.44 26.89 13.43
CA ALA A 173 -28.28 27.45 14.13
C ALA A 173 -27.97 26.72 15.47
N ILE A 174 -27.93 25.39 15.47
CA ILE A 174 -27.62 24.55 16.63
C ILE A 174 -26.20 24.02 16.48
N ARG A 175 -25.31 24.46 17.36
CA ARG A 175 -23.89 24.07 17.36
C ARG A 175 -23.51 23.46 18.72
N ALA A 176 -24.08 22.29 19.01
CA ALA A 176 -24.02 21.69 20.33
C ALA A 176 -22.67 21.02 20.67
N GLY A 177 -21.89 20.63 19.66
CA GLY A 177 -20.66 19.86 19.87
C GLY A 177 -19.52 20.61 20.54
N CYS A 178 -18.50 19.83 20.91
CA CYS A 178 -17.28 20.28 21.55
C CYS A 178 -16.46 21.15 20.59
N MET A 179 -15.72 22.14 21.09
CA MET A 179 -14.85 22.97 20.25
C MET A 179 -13.65 22.15 19.77
N ILE A 180 -13.30 22.31 18.50
CA ILE A 180 -12.09 21.77 17.88
C ILE A 180 -11.11 22.93 17.71
N ASN A 181 -9.87 22.72 18.11
CA ASN A 181 -8.82 23.73 18.00
C ASN A 181 -8.07 23.54 16.68
N PHE A 182 -8.09 24.56 15.81
CA PHE A 182 -7.31 24.63 14.57
C PHE A 182 -6.32 25.81 14.67
N PRO A 183 -5.10 25.59 15.18
CA PRO A 183 -4.14 26.67 15.43
C PRO A 183 -3.78 27.45 14.16
N GLU A 184 -3.60 26.74 13.04
CA GLU A 184 -3.02 27.31 11.82
C GLU A 184 -4.02 28.11 10.99
N ARG A 185 -5.33 27.90 11.17
CA ARG A 185 -6.39 28.65 10.48
C ARG A 185 -6.27 30.18 10.60
N GLN A 186 -5.67 30.71 11.66
CA GLN A 186 -5.49 32.16 11.87
C GLN A 186 -4.06 32.65 11.55
N ASN A 187 -3.15 31.75 11.18
CA ASN A 187 -1.71 32.01 11.07
C ASN A 187 -1.24 32.34 9.64
N HIS A 188 -2.15 32.69 8.72
CA HIS A 188 -1.78 33.02 7.33
C HIS A 188 -0.61 34.03 7.19
N THR A 189 -0.45 34.97 8.14
CA THR A 189 0.70 35.90 8.11
C THR A 189 2.02 35.20 8.39
N GLU A 190 2.02 34.22 9.29
CA GLU A 190 3.17 33.39 9.63
C GLU A 190 3.45 32.39 8.51
N HIS A 191 2.41 31.81 7.87
CA HIS A 191 2.58 30.95 6.70
C HIS A 191 3.24 31.67 5.52
N MET A 192 2.95 32.96 5.32
CA MET A 192 3.65 33.78 4.33
C MET A 192 5.14 34.01 4.65
N GLN A 193 5.59 33.69 5.87
CA GLN A 193 7.00 33.75 6.29
C GLN A 193 7.70 32.39 6.22
N ILE A 194 7.00 31.29 5.91
CA ILE A 194 7.63 29.99 5.69
C ILE A 194 8.66 30.13 4.56
N SER A 195 9.90 29.77 4.86
CA SER A 195 11.04 30.03 4.00
C SER A 195 11.15 28.98 2.90
N TYR A 196 11.02 29.39 1.64
CA TYR A 196 11.25 28.48 0.53
C TYR A 196 12.67 27.87 0.57
N SER A 197 13.70 28.68 0.83
CA SER A 197 15.10 28.25 0.74
C SER A 197 15.57 27.46 1.96
N GLU A 198 14.98 27.67 3.14
CA GLU A 198 15.42 27.05 4.40
C GLU A 198 14.51 25.90 4.86
N GLU A 199 13.24 25.88 4.45
CA GLU A 199 12.25 24.89 4.90
C GLU A 199 11.73 24.05 3.72
N ILE A 200 11.18 24.69 2.69
CA ILE A 200 10.49 23.97 1.59
C ILE A 200 11.45 23.26 0.65
N ALA A 201 12.47 23.95 0.14
CA ALA A 201 13.41 23.37 -0.82
C ALA A 201 14.21 22.20 -0.22
N PRO A 202 14.69 22.24 1.04
CA PRO A 202 15.25 21.06 1.69
C PRO A 202 14.26 19.88 1.78
N LEU A 203 13.02 20.14 2.21
CA LEU A 203 11.97 19.10 2.28
C LEU A 203 11.72 18.45 0.91
N LEU A 204 11.59 19.26 -0.14
CA LEU A 204 11.43 18.76 -1.51
C LEU A 204 12.67 18.01 -2.00
N ARG A 205 13.88 18.51 -1.68
CA ARG A 205 15.13 17.85 -2.06
C ARG A 205 15.24 16.46 -1.46
N ASP A 206 14.91 16.33 -0.18
CA ASP A 206 15.14 15.10 0.57
C ASP A 206 14.06 14.04 0.26
N ASN A 207 12.84 14.45 -0.11
CA ASN A 207 11.72 13.51 -0.34
C ASN A 207 11.23 13.38 -1.79
N CYS A 208 11.43 14.41 -2.63
CA CYS A 208 10.78 14.49 -3.96
C CYS A 208 11.77 14.55 -5.12
N VAL A 209 12.87 15.30 -4.99
CA VAL A 209 13.77 15.65 -6.11
C VAL A 209 14.44 14.42 -6.72
N GLU A 210 14.74 13.37 -5.94
CA GLU A 210 15.36 12.16 -6.49
C GLU A 210 14.53 11.51 -7.61
N CYS A 211 13.20 11.52 -7.48
CA CYS A 211 12.32 11.08 -8.56
C CYS A 211 12.05 12.23 -9.55
N HIS A 212 11.89 13.45 -9.05
CA HIS A 212 11.63 14.67 -9.83
C HIS A 212 12.91 15.42 -10.25
N GLN A 213 13.89 14.70 -10.79
CA GLN A 213 15.11 15.26 -11.39
C GLN A 213 15.12 15.04 -12.91
N GLU A 214 16.01 15.72 -13.62
CA GLU A 214 16.19 15.48 -15.05
C GLU A 214 16.65 14.03 -15.31
N GLY A 215 15.88 13.29 -16.11
CA GLY A 215 16.12 11.86 -16.36
C GLY A 215 15.63 10.93 -15.24
N GLY A 216 15.05 11.47 -14.16
CA GLY A 216 14.30 10.72 -13.15
C GLY A 216 12.93 10.28 -13.67
N ILE A 217 12.19 9.52 -12.84
CA ILE A 217 10.89 8.97 -13.22
C ILE A 217 9.72 9.95 -13.07
N GLY A 218 9.90 11.03 -12.32
CA GLY A 218 8.90 12.07 -12.15
C GLY A 218 8.51 12.69 -13.50
N PRO A 219 7.24 13.05 -13.72
CA PRO A 219 6.77 13.60 -15.00
C PRO A 219 7.38 14.96 -15.36
N TRP A 220 8.03 15.62 -14.41
CA TRP A 220 8.73 16.89 -14.56
C TRP A 220 9.83 17.00 -13.49
N ALA A 221 10.86 17.81 -13.78
CA ALA A 221 11.99 18.02 -12.89
C ALA A 221 11.81 19.27 -12.01
N MET A 222 12.05 19.14 -10.70
CA MET A 222 12.06 20.22 -9.70
C MET A 222 13.39 20.99 -9.77
N THR A 223 13.54 21.81 -10.81
CA THR A 223 14.82 22.48 -11.12
C THR A 223 15.06 23.79 -10.39
N ASP A 224 13.99 24.49 -10.01
CA ASP A 224 14.02 25.84 -9.43
C ASP A 224 12.66 26.18 -8.80
N TYR A 225 12.64 27.29 -8.07
CA TYR A 225 11.45 27.83 -7.43
C TYR A 225 10.32 28.11 -8.41
N GLU A 226 10.59 28.74 -9.55
CA GLU A 226 9.53 29.10 -10.50
C GLU A 226 8.78 27.87 -10.98
N THR A 227 9.51 26.77 -11.18
CA THR A 227 8.94 25.48 -11.53
C THR A 227 8.13 24.91 -10.37
N VAL A 228 8.67 24.86 -9.15
CA VAL A 228 7.95 24.39 -7.96
C VAL A 228 6.68 25.21 -7.70
N GLN A 229 6.76 26.54 -7.80
CA GLN A 229 5.62 27.44 -7.66
C GLN A 229 4.54 27.16 -8.71
N GLY A 230 4.95 26.90 -9.96
CA GLY A 230 4.03 26.55 -11.05
C GLY A 230 3.24 25.26 -10.78
N TRP A 231 3.84 24.30 -10.08
CA TRP A 231 3.23 23.01 -9.72
C TRP A 231 2.64 22.97 -8.31
N ALA A 232 2.73 24.05 -7.52
CA ALA A 232 2.36 24.09 -6.11
C ALA A 232 0.96 23.54 -5.81
N LEU A 233 -0.05 23.88 -6.62
CA LEU A 233 -1.41 23.37 -6.43
C LEU A 233 -1.51 21.86 -6.67
N MET A 234 -0.78 21.33 -7.66
CA MET A 234 -0.71 19.88 -7.89
C MET A 234 0.01 19.18 -6.75
N ILE A 235 1.10 19.77 -6.21
CA ILE A 235 1.81 19.26 -5.03
C ILE A 235 0.86 19.14 -3.85
N ARG A 236 0.06 20.18 -3.56
CA ARG A 236 -0.96 20.15 -2.51
C ARG A 236 -1.96 19.02 -2.73
N GLU A 237 -2.44 18.86 -3.97
CA GLU A 237 -3.44 17.84 -4.31
C GLU A 237 -2.90 16.41 -4.10
N VAL A 238 -1.69 16.12 -4.58
CA VAL A 238 -1.11 14.76 -4.45
C VAL A 238 -0.75 14.42 -3.00
N ILE A 239 -0.41 15.41 -2.17
CA ILE A 239 -0.17 15.20 -0.73
C ILE A 239 -1.49 14.95 0.00
N ARG A 240 -2.53 15.76 -0.25
CA ARG A 240 -3.85 15.56 0.39
C ARG A 240 -4.55 14.26 0.02
N THR A 241 -4.18 13.69 -1.12
CA THR A 241 -4.73 12.42 -1.64
C THR A 241 -3.78 11.23 -1.44
N ASP A 242 -2.68 11.42 -0.70
CA ASP A 242 -1.67 10.40 -0.40
C ASP A 242 -1.17 9.65 -1.66
N ARG A 243 -1.05 10.40 -2.76
CA ARG A 243 -0.42 9.93 -4.02
C ARG A 243 1.08 10.19 -4.02
N MET A 244 1.54 11.20 -3.29
CA MET A 244 2.94 11.56 -3.16
C MET A 244 3.24 12.02 -1.72
N PRO A 245 4.45 11.74 -1.20
CA PRO A 245 5.44 10.82 -1.79
C PRO A 245 4.91 9.38 -1.84
N PRO A 246 5.36 8.53 -2.77
CA PRO A 246 4.80 7.19 -2.96
C PRO A 246 5.36 6.20 -1.94
N TRP A 247 5.14 6.51 -0.66
CA TRP A 247 5.51 5.72 0.50
C TRP A 247 4.24 5.44 1.31
N HIS A 248 3.54 4.38 0.93
CA HIS A 248 2.20 4.10 1.46
C HIS A 248 2.22 3.16 2.67
N ALA A 249 3.36 3.01 3.35
CA ALA A 249 3.39 2.31 4.61
C ALA A 249 2.77 3.17 5.68
N ASP A 250 1.94 2.55 6.51
CA ASP A 250 1.32 3.18 7.65
C ASP A 250 2.40 3.70 8.63
N PRO A 251 2.45 5.01 8.91
CA PRO A 251 3.52 5.60 9.73
C PRO A 251 3.47 5.17 11.20
N GLU A 252 2.38 4.56 11.69
CA GLU A 252 2.33 4.02 13.05
C GLU A 252 2.75 2.54 13.12
N ILE A 253 2.98 1.88 11.98
CA ILE A 253 3.30 0.45 11.92
C ILE A 253 4.70 0.23 11.36
N GLY A 254 5.58 -0.26 12.23
CA GLY A 254 6.96 -0.58 11.86
C GLY A 254 7.84 0.65 11.68
N SER A 255 9.10 0.42 11.39
CA SER A 255 10.08 1.47 11.07
C SER A 255 11.05 0.87 10.07
N PHE A 256 11.24 1.57 8.94
CA PHE A 256 11.87 0.99 7.77
C PHE A 256 13.01 1.86 7.26
N HIS A 257 14.06 1.22 6.76
CA HIS A 257 15.12 1.91 6.04
C HIS A 257 14.57 2.53 4.76
N GLY A 258 15.01 3.76 4.46
CA GLY A 258 14.64 4.45 3.22
C GLY A 258 13.21 5.00 3.20
N ASP A 259 12.58 5.19 4.36
CA ASP A 259 11.32 5.92 4.49
C ASP A 259 11.43 7.32 3.86
N ARG A 260 10.47 7.64 2.99
CA ARG A 260 10.36 8.94 2.29
C ARG A 260 9.02 9.62 2.56
N SER A 261 8.27 9.15 3.55
CA SER A 261 7.04 9.80 3.98
C SER A 261 7.33 11.22 4.48
N LEU A 262 6.31 12.07 4.41
CA LEU A 262 6.34 13.36 5.07
C LEU A 262 5.65 13.22 6.43
N SER A 263 6.27 13.73 7.48
CA SER A 263 5.61 13.83 8.78
C SER A 263 4.40 14.77 8.73
N PRO A 264 3.44 14.67 9.67
CA PRO A 264 2.29 15.58 9.72
C PRO A 264 2.67 17.07 9.76
N ASP A 265 3.78 17.42 10.42
CA ASP A 265 4.28 18.81 10.49
C ASP A 265 4.89 19.27 9.16
N GLU A 266 5.59 18.38 8.45
CA GLU A 266 6.14 18.66 7.11
C GLU A 266 5.02 18.84 6.08
N ILE A 267 3.99 17.99 6.14
CA ILE A 267 2.79 18.10 5.30
C ILE A 267 2.08 19.43 5.56
N GLN A 268 1.82 19.78 6.83
CA GLN A 268 1.22 21.07 7.20
C GLN A 268 2.05 22.24 6.69
N THR A 269 3.36 22.24 6.96
CA THR A 269 4.29 23.30 6.53
C THR A 269 4.23 23.52 5.02
N LEU A 270 4.33 22.44 4.24
CA LEU A 270 4.30 22.50 2.78
C LEU A 270 2.94 22.98 2.26
N VAL A 271 1.84 22.44 2.78
CA VAL A 271 0.49 22.80 2.34
C VAL A 271 0.14 24.24 2.71
N HIS A 272 0.42 24.68 3.94
CA HIS A 272 0.19 26.06 4.36
C HIS A 272 1.05 27.07 3.59
N TRP A 273 2.31 26.74 3.27
CA TRP A 273 3.14 27.56 2.38
C TRP A 273 2.51 27.69 0.98
N ILE A 274 2.00 26.59 0.41
CA ILE A 274 1.29 26.60 -0.89
C ILE A 274 0.03 27.48 -0.80
N GLU A 275 -0.78 27.31 0.25
CA GLU A 275 -2.04 28.05 0.42
C GLU A 275 -1.83 29.54 0.71
N ALA A 276 -0.68 29.91 1.30
CA ALA A 276 -0.23 31.30 1.45
C ALA A 276 0.27 31.92 0.12
N GLY A 277 0.20 31.19 -1.00
CA GLY A 277 0.61 31.64 -2.34
C GLY A 277 2.02 31.23 -2.74
N ALA A 278 2.62 30.25 -2.05
CA ALA A 278 3.96 29.74 -2.29
C ALA A 278 5.02 30.86 -2.37
N PRO A 279 5.19 31.69 -1.33
CA PRO A 279 6.11 32.83 -1.37
C PRO A 279 7.57 32.40 -1.55
N ARG A 280 8.29 33.11 -2.43
CA ARG A 280 9.73 32.88 -2.69
C ARG A 280 10.67 33.15 -1.51
N GLY A 281 10.32 34.12 -0.67
CA GLY A 281 11.25 34.66 0.33
C GLY A 281 12.50 35.31 -0.28
N GLU A 282 13.56 35.39 0.53
CA GLU A 282 14.89 35.90 0.13
C GLU A 282 15.91 34.74 0.03
N GLY A 283 17.11 35.01 -0.49
CA GLY A 283 18.21 34.03 -0.56
C GLY A 283 18.33 33.29 -1.90
N GLU A 284 19.43 32.55 -2.06
CA GLU A 284 19.66 31.70 -3.24
C GLU A 284 18.64 30.56 -3.29
N ASP A 285 18.38 30.04 -4.48
CA ASP A 285 17.48 28.90 -4.67
C ASP A 285 18.27 27.60 -4.48
N PRO A 286 17.98 26.78 -3.46
CA PRO A 286 18.70 25.54 -3.23
C PRO A 286 18.48 24.48 -4.30
N LEU A 287 17.38 24.59 -5.08
CA LEU A 287 17.10 23.68 -6.18
C LEU A 287 17.80 24.12 -7.48
N ALA A 288 17.98 25.43 -7.66
CA ALA A 288 18.60 25.98 -8.86
C ALA A 288 20.04 25.47 -9.03
N GLY A 289 20.27 24.75 -10.13
CA GLY A 289 21.59 24.21 -10.44
C GLY A 289 21.94 22.92 -9.68
N LEU A 290 20.98 22.27 -9.02
CA LEU A 290 21.09 20.86 -8.65
C LEU A 290 21.26 20.05 -9.94
N ASN A 291 22.51 19.73 -10.27
CA ASN A 291 22.82 18.77 -11.31
C ASN A 291 22.90 17.39 -10.66
N LEU A 292 21.73 16.89 -10.26
CA LEU A 292 21.59 15.49 -9.87
C LEU A 292 21.40 14.71 -11.17
N HIS A 293 22.51 14.16 -11.68
CA HIS A 293 22.43 13.12 -12.68
C HIS A 293 22.24 11.80 -11.92
N ALA A 294 21.18 11.06 -12.24
CA ALA A 294 21.11 9.65 -11.85
C ALA A 294 22.36 8.96 -12.42
N GLU A 295 23.29 8.60 -11.53
CA GLU A 295 24.51 7.89 -11.91
C GLU A 295 24.12 6.59 -12.63
N ASP A 296 24.84 6.25 -13.70
CA ASP A 296 24.61 4.99 -14.41
C ASP A 296 24.80 3.78 -13.48
N TRP A 297 25.67 3.94 -12.47
CA TRP A 297 26.00 2.94 -11.46
C TRP A 297 26.15 3.61 -10.08
N PRO A 298 25.05 3.80 -9.32
CA PRO A 298 25.05 4.53 -8.05
C PRO A 298 25.97 3.94 -6.97
N LEU A 299 26.34 2.65 -7.10
CA LEU A 299 27.25 1.97 -6.16
C LEU A 299 28.72 1.96 -6.65
N GLY A 300 29.05 2.71 -7.70
CA GLY A 300 30.34 2.68 -8.40
C GLY A 300 30.37 1.65 -9.54
N GLU A 301 31.52 1.47 -10.19
CA GLU A 301 31.68 0.52 -11.30
C GLU A 301 31.43 -0.93 -10.84
N PRO A 302 30.50 -1.69 -11.47
CA PRO A 302 30.27 -3.10 -11.15
C PRO A 302 31.46 -4.01 -11.49
N ASP A 303 31.62 -5.10 -10.75
CA ASP A 303 32.65 -6.12 -11.01
C ASP A 303 32.32 -6.97 -12.24
N LEU A 304 31.03 -7.17 -12.51
CA LEU A 304 30.52 -7.85 -13.70
C LEU A 304 29.30 -7.10 -14.24
N ILE A 305 29.30 -6.81 -15.54
CA ILE A 305 28.14 -6.23 -16.24
C ILE A 305 27.63 -7.26 -17.25
N LEU A 306 26.36 -7.62 -17.15
CA LEU A 306 25.66 -8.39 -18.17
C LEU A 306 24.70 -7.47 -18.94
N THR A 307 24.67 -7.62 -20.26
CA THR A 307 23.78 -6.86 -21.14
C THR A 307 22.71 -7.80 -21.68
N LEU A 308 21.45 -7.43 -21.47
CA LEU A 308 20.31 -8.20 -21.98
C LEU A 308 20.22 -8.03 -23.51
N PRO A 309 19.63 -9.01 -24.23
CA PRO A 309 19.27 -8.83 -25.63
C PRO A 309 18.36 -7.62 -25.81
N ALA A 310 18.57 -6.85 -26.88
CA ALA A 310 17.72 -5.72 -27.21
C ALA A 310 16.26 -6.16 -27.41
N TYR A 311 15.33 -5.37 -26.89
CA TYR A 311 13.89 -5.59 -27.04
C TYR A 311 13.21 -4.33 -27.57
N THR A 312 12.40 -4.46 -28.62
CA THR A 312 11.63 -3.34 -29.17
C THR A 312 10.26 -3.31 -28.49
N VAL A 313 10.05 -2.32 -27.63
CA VAL A 313 8.75 -2.07 -26.99
C VAL A 313 7.85 -1.32 -27.97
N PRO A 314 6.65 -1.84 -28.29
CA PRO A 314 5.72 -1.17 -29.19
C PRO A 314 5.20 0.13 -28.58
N ALA A 315 4.68 1.03 -29.43
CA ALA A 315 4.10 2.29 -28.95
C ALA A 315 2.85 2.12 -28.09
N ASN A 316 2.05 1.07 -28.32
CA ASN A 316 0.79 0.81 -27.62
C ASN A 316 0.56 -0.71 -27.51
N GLY A 317 -0.35 -1.10 -26.61
CA GLY A 317 -0.78 -2.50 -26.41
C GLY A 317 -0.25 -3.09 -25.11
N VAL A 318 -0.47 -4.39 -24.93
CA VAL A 318 0.08 -5.18 -23.82
C VAL A 318 1.31 -5.91 -24.33
N VAL A 319 2.38 -5.91 -23.54
CA VAL A 319 3.61 -6.65 -23.81
C VAL A 319 3.68 -7.83 -22.86
N ASP A 320 3.63 -9.05 -23.40
CA ASP A 320 3.89 -10.24 -22.60
C ASP A 320 5.26 -10.16 -21.94
N TYR A 321 5.36 -10.71 -20.73
CA TYR A 321 6.63 -10.84 -20.01
C TYR A 321 7.71 -11.46 -20.87
N VAL A 322 8.89 -10.83 -20.85
CA VAL A 322 10.04 -11.26 -21.63
C VAL A 322 11.02 -11.97 -20.71
N TYR A 323 11.47 -13.16 -21.10
CA TYR A 323 12.36 -13.99 -20.27
C TYR A 323 13.74 -14.19 -20.92
N PRO A 324 14.58 -13.15 -21.02
CA PRO A 324 15.91 -13.31 -21.58
C PRO A 324 16.79 -14.13 -20.63
N VAL A 325 17.77 -14.81 -21.23
CA VAL A 325 18.80 -15.57 -20.50
C VAL A 325 20.16 -15.09 -20.98
N VAL A 326 21.06 -14.83 -20.03
CA VAL A 326 22.45 -14.43 -20.31
C VAL A 326 23.38 -15.41 -19.61
N GLU A 327 24.35 -15.97 -20.33
CA GLU A 327 25.34 -16.87 -19.73
C GLU A 327 26.15 -16.17 -18.64
N ASN A 328 26.43 -16.88 -17.55
CA ASN A 328 27.28 -16.39 -16.48
C ASN A 328 28.76 -16.64 -16.83
N PRO A 329 29.56 -15.59 -17.06
CA PRO A 329 30.95 -15.74 -17.52
C PRO A 329 31.93 -16.05 -16.38
N LEU A 330 31.49 -16.10 -15.12
CA LEU A 330 32.37 -16.36 -13.99
C LEU A 330 32.99 -17.75 -14.07
N THR A 331 34.28 -17.81 -13.71
CA THR A 331 35.08 -19.04 -13.69
C THR A 331 35.41 -19.50 -12.26
N GLU A 332 35.04 -18.69 -11.26
CA GLU A 332 35.20 -18.94 -9.84
C GLU A 332 33.97 -18.45 -9.09
N ASP A 333 33.63 -19.12 -7.99
CA ASP A 333 32.50 -18.76 -7.15
C ASP A 333 32.76 -17.41 -6.47
N LYS A 334 31.70 -16.61 -6.37
CA LYS A 334 31.71 -15.29 -5.73
C LYS A 334 30.58 -15.18 -4.71
N TRP A 335 30.63 -14.09 -3.95
CA TRP A 335 29.54 -13.68 -3.08
C TRP A 335 29.03 -12.33 -3.54
N LEU A 336 27.72 -12.24 -3.76
CA LEU A 336 27.07 -11.02 -4.19
C LEU A 336 26.84 -10.11 -2.98
N ARG A 337 27.34 -8.87 -3.08
CA ARG A 337 27.10 -7.78 -2.11
C ARG A 337 25.93 -6.91 -2.56
N ALA A 338 25.83 -6.65 -3.85
CA ALA A 338 24.75 -5.85 -4.40
C ALA A 338 24.55 -6.15 -5.89
N THR A 339 23.38 -5.78 -6.40
CA THR A 339 23.12 -5.62 -7.83
C THR A 339 22.51 -4.28 -8.12
N THR A 340 22.81 -3.74 -9.30
CA THR A 340 22.13 -2.56 -9.83
C THR A 340 21.67 -2.89 -11.25
N ILE A 341 20.44 -2.54 -11.59
CA ILE A 341 19.95 -2.65 -12.97
C ILE A 341 19.87 -1.26 -13.59
N ARG A 342 20.46 -1.14 -14.78
CA ARG A 342 20.39 0.03 -15.63
C ARG A 342 19.46 -0.25 -16.79
N ALA A 343 18.21 0.20 -16.67
CA ALA A 343 17.23 0.14 -17.76
C ALA A 343 17.71 0.99 -18.94
N GLY A 344 17.69 0.41 -20.15
CA GLY A 344 18.12 1.12 -21.36
C GLY A 344 17.11 2.16 -21.83
N ALA A 345 15.82 1.87 -21.64
CA ALA A 345 14.69 2.77 -21.85
C ALA A 345 13.85 2.85 -20.56
N ARG A 346 14.25 3.72 -19.63
CA ARG A 346 13.60 3.89 -18.30
C ARG A 346 12.11 4.21 -18.41
N GLU A 347 11.68 4.85 -19.48
CA GLU A 347 10.28 5.20 -19.73
C GLU A 347 9.34 4.00 -19.99
N VAL A 348 9.89 2.80 -20.28
CA VAL A 348 9.07 1.61 -20.59
C VAL A 348 9.38 0.40 -19.71
N VAL A 349 10.53 0.32 -19.05
CA VAL A 349 10.86 -0.80 -18.15
C VAL A 349 10.15 -0.61 -16.81
N HIS A 350 9.18 -1.47 -16.49
CA HIS A 350 8.43 -1.38 -15.23
C HIS A 350 9.11 -2.16 -14.10
N HIS A 351 9.53 -3.40 -14.38
CA HIS A 351 10.40 -4.16 -13.50
C HIS A 351 11.28 -5.15 -14.27
N VAL A 352 12.39 -5.55 -13.66
CA VAL A 352 13.27 -6.62 -14.13
C VAL A 352 13.64 -7.47 -12.92
N LEU A 353 13.26 -8.74 -12.91
CA LEU A 353 13.73 -9.70 -11.91
C LEU A 353 14.86 -10.54 -12.51
N SER A 354 15.79 -11.00 -11.68
CA SER A 354 16.88 -11.87 -12.11
C SER A 354 17.11 -13.04 -11.14
N GLY A 355 17.50 -14.19 -11.68
CA GLY A 355 17.84 -15.35 -10.88
C GLY A 355 18.90 -16.24 -11.52
N TYR A 356 19.63 -16.95 -10.67
CA TYR A 356 20.69 -17.86 -11.08
C TYR A 356 20.13 -19.24 -11.46
N MET A 357 20.71 -19.84 -12.50
CA MET A 357 20.43 -21.20 -12.96
C MET A 357 21.77 -21.93 -13.18
N SER A 358 21.95 -23.11 -12.57
CA SER A 358 23.13 -23.93 -12.82
C SER A 358 23.20 -24.48 -14.24
N GLU A 359 22.04 -24.66 -14.88
CA GLU A 359 21.92 -25.10 -16.26
C GLU A 359 21.46 -23.96 -17.18
N VAL A 360 22.03 -23.91 -18.39
CA VAL A 360 21.60 -22.98 -19.44
C VAL A 360 20.46 -23.63 -20.23
N PRO A 361 19.25 -23.03 -20.28
CA PRO A 361 18.13 -23.59 -21.05
C PRO A 361 18.49 -23.77 -22.53
N GLU A 362 18.25 -24.96 -23.08
CA GLU A 362 18.62 -25.30 -24.47
C GLU A 362 17.91 -24.43 -25.52
N ASP A 363 16.70 -23.94 -25.22
CA ASP A 363 15.90 -23.09 -26.09
C ASP A 363 16.18 -21.58 -25.91
N GLY A 364 17.09 -21.24 -24.98
CA GLY A 364 17.46 -19.87 -24.65
C GLY A 364 16.37 -19.06 -23.97
N ARG A 365 15.26 -19.69 -23.53
CA ARG A 365 14.17 -19.01 -22.81
C ARG A 365 14.23 -19.34 -21.33
N GLY A 366 14.14 -18.30 -20.51
CA GLY A 366 14.08 -18.43 -19.06
C GLY A 366 12.65 -18.67 -18.57
N SER A 367 12.55 -19.02 -17.30
CA SER A 367 11.33 -18.92 -16.49
C SER A 367 11.77 -18.73 -15.05
N THR A 368 11.01 -17.96 -14.27
CA THR A 368 11.26 -17.75 -12.83
C THR A 368 11.29 -19.08 -12.06
N GLY A 369 10.53 -20.08 -12.50
CA GLY A 369 10.50 -21.42 -11.90
C GLY A 369 11.76 -22.26 -12.09
N LEU A 370 12.70 -21.83 -12.95
CA LEU A 370 14.00 -22.46 -13.13
C LEU A 370 15.08 -21.89 -12.20
N TRP A 371 14.80 -20.79 -11.51
CA TRP A 371 15.79 -20.09 -10.70
C TRP A 371 16.02 -20.82 -9.38
N GLU A 372 17.28 -21.05 -9.04
CA GLU A 372 17.66 -21.63 -7.74
C GLU A 372 17.58 -20.59 -6.63
N PHE A 373 17.89 -19.34 -6.94
CA PHE A 373 17.74 -18.18 -6.07
C PHE A 373 17.70 -16.89 -6.89
N SER A 374 17.14 -15.83 -6.29
CA SER A 374 17.15 -14.48 -6.88
C SER A 374 18.53 -13.86 -6.81
N THR A 375 18.98 -13.26 -7.90
CA THR A 375 20.20 -12.45 -7.94
C THR A 375 19.92 -10.97 -7.79
N GLY A 376 18.68 -10.57 -7.52
CA GLY A 376 18.25 -9.18 -7.39
C GLY A 376 17.24 -8.78 -8.47
N GLY A 377 16.82 -7.53 -8.43
CA GLY A 377 15.85 -7.01 -9.37
C GLY A 377 15.81 -5.49 -9.41
N TYR A 378 14.90 -5.00 -10.24
CA TYR A 378 14.56 -3.62 -10.49
C TYR A 378 13.07 -3.50 -10.41
N ALA A 379 12.59 -2.53 -9.66
CA ALA A 379 11.26 -1.97 -9.85
C ALA A 379 11.43 -0.46 -9.98
N VAL A 380 10.42 0.18 -10.54
CA VAL A 380 10.30 1.64 -10.56
C VAL A 380 10.57 2.22 -9.15
N GLY A 381 11.63 3.02 -9.02
CA GLY A 381 12.06 3.63 -7.75
C GLY A 381 12.99 2.79 -6.87
N ALA A 382 13.35 1.57 -7.28
CA ALA A 382 14.26 0.66 -6.56
C ALA A 382 15.26 0.02 -7.53
N GLU A 383 16.37 0.72 -7.81
CA GLU A 383 17.32 0.36 -8.87
C GLU A 383 18.40 -0.64 -8.43
N SER A 384 18.68 -0.67 -7.14
CA SER A 384 19.73 -1.49 -6.55
C SER A 384 19.19 -2.35 -5.42
N VAL A 385 19.66 -3.60 -5.37
CA VAL A 385 19.47 -4.50 -4.23
C VAL A 385 20.80 -4.61 -3.52
N ILE A 386 20.88 -4.12 -2.29
CA ILE A 386 22.09 -4.13 -1.46
C ILE A 386 21.87 -5.15 -0.35
N GLN A 387 22.84 -6.05 -0.15
CA GLN A 387 22.81 -6.99 0.96
C GLN A 387 23.23 -6.27 2.25
N ALA A 388 22.59 -6.61 3.37
CA ALA A 388 22.93 -6.10 4.69
C ALA A 388 24.42 -6.31 5.01
N GLU A 389 24.98 -5.44 5.84
CA GLU A 389 26.40 -5.49 6.20
C GLU A 389 26.80 -6.87 6.75
N GLY A 390 27.89 -7.43 6.23
CA GLY A 390 28.38 -8.76 6.63
C GLY A 390 27.57 -9.94 6.11
N SER A 391 26.58 -9.71 5.23
CA SER A 391 25.80 -10.74 4.54
C SER A 391 26.03 -10.73 3.03
N GLY A 392 25.68 -11.84 2.36
CA GLY A 392 25.69 -11.92 0.90
C GLY A 392 24.96 -13.15 0.36
N VAL A 393 24.72 -13.13 -0.95
CA VAL A 393 24.10 -14.24 -1.68
C VAL A 393 25.20 -15.02 -2.41
N PRO A 394 25.26 -16.35 -2.31
CA PRO A 394 26.25 -17.14 -3.06
C PRO A 394 26.01 -16.95 -4.56
N PHE A 395 27.09 -16.78 -5.33
CA PHE A 395 27.03 -16.58 -6.79
C PHE A 395 28.02 -17.53 -7.46
N PRO A 396 27.60 -18.76 -7.82
CA PRO A 396 28.50 -19.79 -8.35
C PRO A 396 29.09 -19.43 -9.72
N ALA A 397 30.20 -20.07 -10.06
CA ALA A 397 30.79 -20.02 -11.40
C ALA A 397 29.91 -20.72 -12.44
N GLY A 398 29.91 -20.20 -13.68
CA GLY A 398 29.17 -20.80 -14.81
C GLY A 398 27.65 -20.80 -14.63
N GLY A 399 26.94 -21.53 -15.51
CA GLY A 399 25.48 -21.50 -15.59
C GLY A 399 24.97 -20.27 -16.35
N ALA A 400 23.77 -19.79 -16.01
CA ALA A 400 23.17 -18.60 -16.60
C ALA A 400 22.40 -17.77 -15.59
N ILE A 401 22.19 -16.50 -15.93
CA ILE A 401 21.27 -15.59 -15.27
C ILE A 401 20.03 -15.49 -16.14
N GLY A 402 18.90 -15.94 -15.59
CA GLY A 402 17.58 -15.75 -16.17
C GLY A 402 17.01 -14.41 -15.72
N PHE A 403 16.25 -13.78 -16.59
CA PHE A 403 15.56 -12.53 -16.30
C PHE A 403 14.07 -12.67 -16.57
N GLN A 404 13.27 -11.86 -15.88
CA GLN A 404 11.87 -11.63 -16.19
C GLN A 404 11.67 -10.11 -16.29
N THR A 405 11.38 -9.61 -17.49
CA THR A 405 11.21 -8.18 -17.74
C THR A 405 9.77 -7.87 -18.11
N HIS A 406 9.20 -6.88 -17.43
CA HIS A 406 7.88 -6.33 -17.73
C HIS A 406 8.01 -4.93 -18.32
N TYR A 407 7.34 -4.71 -19.46
CA TYR A 407 7.36 -3.45 -20.20
C TYR A 407 5.97 -2.82 -20.26
N THR A 408 5.91 -1.51 -20.03
CA THR A 408 4.68 -0.71 -20.17
C THR A 408 4.82 0.28 -21.33
N PRO A 409 4.13 0.07 -22.48
CA PRO A 409 4.11 1.03 -23.58
C PRO A 409 3.63 2.43 -23.18
N TYR A 410 4.33 3.48 -23.65
CA TYR A 410 4.07 4.87 -23.25
C TYR A 410 3.65 5.80 -24.42
N GLY A 411 3.25 5.22 -25.56
CA GLY A 411 2.79 5.97 -26.73
C GLY A 411 3.85 6.19 -27.83
N ARG A 412 5.08 5.70 -27.64
CA ARG A 412 6.14 5.70 -28.65
C ARG A 412 6.88 4.37 -28.66
N GLU A 413 7.21 3.88 -29.85
CA GLU A 413 8.07 2.71 -29.99
C GLU A 413 9.50 3.08 -29.58
N VAL A 414 10.11 2.25 -28.73
CA VAL A 414 11.46 2.46 -28.21
C VAL A 414 12.18 1.12 -28.11
N GLU A 415 13.49 1.13 -28.32
CA GLU A 415 14.35 -0.03 -28.12
C GLU A 415 14.94 0.04 -26.71
N ASP A 416 14.72 -1.00 -25.91
CA ASP A 416 15.35 -1.19 -24.61
C ASP A 416 16.59 -2.09 -24.73
N VAL A 417 17.67 -1.67 -24.09
CA VAL A 417 18.90 -2.46 -23.91
C VAL A 417 19.31 -2.36 -22.45
N THR A 418 18.63 -3.14 -21.61
CA THR A 418 18.88 -3.18 -20.17
C THR A 418 20.21 -3.87 -19.84
N GLN A 419 20.88 -3.37 -18.79
CA GLN A 419 22.08 -3.99 -18.22
C GLN A 419 21.90 -4.25 -16.73
N ILE A 420 22.58 -5.28 -16.22
CA ILE A 420 22.70 -5.54 -14.79
C ILE A 420 24.18 -5.52 -14.40
N GLY A 421 24.49 -4.82 -13.32
CA GLY A 421 25.78 -4.78 -12.66
C GLY A 421 25.76 -5.61 -11.39
N PHE A 422 26.72 -6.50 -11.24
CA PHE A 422 26.94 -7.30 -10.03
C PHE A 422 28.17 -6.77 -9.29
N TYR A 423 28.02 -6.60 -7.97
CA TYR A 423 29.06 -6.17 -7.06
C TYR A 423 29.40 -7.33 -6.13
N PHE A 424 30.63 -7.82 -6.21
CA PHE A 424 31.07 -8.97 -5.44
C PHE A 424 31.82 -8.56 -4.16
N GLN A 425 31.91 -9.51 -3.23
CA GLN A 425 32.68 -9.40 -2.01
C GLN A 425 33.36 -10.74 -1.69
N ASP A 426 34.28 -10.71 -0.72
CA ASP A 426 34.78 -11.93 -0.09
C ASP A 426 33.64 -12.64 0.67
N GLN A 427 33.85 -13.91 1.04
CA GLN A 427 32.85 -14.69 1.76
C GLN A 427 32.36 -13.92 3.02
N PRO A 428 31.07 -13.58 3.10
CA PRO A 428 30.49 -12.91 4.25
C PRO A 428 30.35 -13.87 5.42
N GLU A 429 30.10 -13.35 6.62
CA GLU A 429 29.81 -14.18 7.80
C GLU A 429 28.39 -14.76 7.73
N LEU A 430 27.44 -13.95 7.26
CA LEU A 430 26.02 -14.28 7.21
C LEU A 430 25.56 -14.59 5.78
N LEU A 431 24.45 -15.33 5.68
CA LEU A 431 23.74 -15.54 4.42
C LEU A 431 22.27 -15.14 4.55
N ASN A 432 21.74 -14.55 3.50
CA ASN A 432 20.32 -14.23 3.39
C ASN A 432 19.61 -15.35 2.61
N ARG A 433 18.41 -15.70 3.03
CA ARG A 433 17.50 -16.61 2.34
C ARG A 433 16.28 -15.85 1.83
N SER A 434 15.65 -16.37 0.79
CA SER A 434 14.40 -15.86 0.27
C SER A 434 13.28 -16.88 0.41
N ALA A 435 12.08 -16.40 0.68
CA ALA A 435 10.85 -17.16 0.64
C ALA A 435 9.71 -16.28 0.11
N VAL A 436 8.58 -16.89 -0.23
CA VAL A 436 7.45 -16.15 -0.81
C VAL A 436 6.16 -16.72 -0.24
N ILE A 437 5.37 -15.86 0.39
CA ILE A 437 3.96 -16.11 0.66
C ILE A 437 3.20 -15.87 -0.65
N LEU A 438 2.42 -16.83 -1.10
CA LEU A 438 1.61 -16.69 -2.31
C LEU A 438 0.26 -17.37 -2.14
N ASP A 439 -0.72 -16.90 -2.91
CA ASP A 439 -1.93 -17.66 -3.22
C ASP A 439 -2.17 -17.63 -4.73
N ALA A 440 -2.19 -18.82 -5.34
CA ALA A 440 -2.47 -18.99 -6.77
C ALA A 440 -3.89 -19.51 -7.05
N SER A 441 -4.76 -19.44 -6.03
CA SER A 441 -6.15 -19.86 -6.03
C SER A 441 -7.14 -18.69 -6.00
N ILE A 442 -6.65 -17.45 -5.87
CA ILE A 442 -7.47 -16.23 -5.81
C ILE A 442 -8.52 -16.17 -6.92
N GLU A 443 -9.73 -15.79 -6.53
CA GLU A 443 -10.86 -15.53 -7.43
C GLU A 443 -11.59 -14.27 -6.96
N ILE A 444 -11.40 -13.16 -7.69
CA ILE A 444 -11.96 -11.87 -7.34
C ILE A 444 -13.24 -11.65 -8.16
N PRO A 445 -14.43 -11.58 -7.51
CA PRO A 445 -15.70 -11.43 -8.23
C PRO A 445 -15.80 -10.14 -9.03
N PRO A 446 -16.56 -10.12 -10.15
CA PRO A 446 -16.90 -8.90 -10.87
C PRO A 446 -17.51 -7.84 -9.95
N GLY A 447 -17.08 -6.58 -10.10
CA GLY A 447 -17.64 -5.44 -9.38
C GLY A 447 -17.31 -5.36 -7.89
N ALA A 448 -16.55 -6.31 -7.32
CA ALA A 448 -16.22 -6.30 -5.90
C ALA A 448 -15.28 -5.13 -5.55
N ALA A 449 -15.74 -4.20 -4.70
CA ALA A 449 -14.97 -3.02 -4.30
C ALA A 449 -13.82 -3.33 -3.33
N ARG A 450 -14.02 -4.30 -2.42
CA ARG A 450 -13.05 -4.68 -1.37
C ARG A 450 -13.10 -6.19 -1.17
N HIS A 451 -12.48 -6.94 -2.08
CA HIS A 451 -12.34 -8.40 -1.97
C HIS A 451 -11.04 -8.74 -1.26
N THR A 452 -11.13 -9.48 -0.15
CA THR A 452 -9.94 -9.84 0.65
C THR A 452 -9.52 -11.28 0.37
N GLU A 453 -8.22 -11.48 0.14
CA GLU A 453 -7.59 -12.81 0.11
C GLU A 453 -6.45 -12.84 1.13
N THR A 454 -6.18 -14.02 1.69
CA THR A 454 -5.16 -14.22 2.71
C THR A 454 -4.33 -15.45 2.37
N ALA A 455 -3.02 -15.36 2.58
CA ALA A 455 -2.12 -16.49 2.50
C ALA A 455 -1.09 -16.41 3.62
N TYR A 456 -0.48 -17.54 3.98
CA TYR A 456 0.52 -17.52 5.05
C TYR A 456 1.72 -18.44 4.78
N MET A 457 2.75 -18.26 5.60
CA MET A 457 3.91 -19.14 5.69
C MET A 457 4.22 -19.42 7.15
N GLU A 458 4.39 -20.69 7.49
CA GLU A 458 4.80 -21.13 8.82
C GLU A 458 6.33 -21.23 8.89
N PHE A 459 6.92 -20.72 9.96
CA PHE A 459 8.35 -20.82 10.25
C PHE A 459 8.61 -21.91 11.29
N PRO A 460 9.04 -23.12 10.91
CA PRO A 460 9.20 -24.24 11.84
C PRO A 460 10.42 -24.12 12.78
N TYR A 461 11.28 -23.13 12.56
CA TYR A 461 12.49 -22.88 13.34
C TYR A 461 12.65 -21.38 13.59
N ASP A 462 13.45 -21.02 14.59
CA ASP A 462 13.75 -19.63 14.90
C ASP A 462 14.45 -18.96 13.71
N ALA A 463 13.91 -17.82 13.28
CA ALA A 463 14.42 -17.02 12.17
C ALA A 463 14.42 -15.53 12.51
N GLU A 464 15.07 -14.74 11.66
CA GLU A 464 15.00 -13.28 11.67
C GLU A 464 14.54 -12.80 10.29
N LEU A 465 13.48 -12.00 10.26
CA LEU A 465 12.96 -11.35 9.07
C LEU A 465 13.76 -10.08 8.79
N LEU A 466 14.16 -9.89 7.54
CA LEU A 466 14.98 -8.75 7.12
C LEU A 466 14.15 -7.73 6.33
N TYR A 467 13.41 -8.19 5.33
CA TYR A 467 12.50 -7.34 4.57
C TYR A 467 11.30 -8.14 4.03
N ALA A 468 10.23 -7.41 3.70
CA ALA A 468 9.10 -7.90 2.91
C ALA A 468 8.88 -7.03 1.66
N PHE A 469 8.52 -7.66 0.54
CA PHE A 469 8.16 -7.01 -0.72
C PHE A 469 6.76 -7.50 -1.11
N PRO A 470 5.72 -6.70 -0.83
CA PRO A 470 4.35 -6.99 -1.28
C PRO A 470 4.16 -6.74 -2.78
N HIS A 471 3.39 -7.61 -3.44
CA HIS A 471 3.11 -7.55 -4.87
C HIS A 471 1.69 -8.02 -5.20
N ALA A 472 0.98 -7.15 -5.91
CA ALA A 472 -0.30 -7.36 -6.58
C ALA A 472 -0.30 -6.60 -7.92
N HIS A 473 -1.34 -6.75 -8.73
CA HIS A 473 -1.51 -6.04 -9.99
C HIS A 473 -2.49 -4.84 -9.86
N TYR A 474 -3.19 -4.48 -10.95
CA TYR A 474 -3.98 -3.24 -11.05
C TYR A 474 -5.12 -3.10 -10.03
N ARG A 475 -5.57 -4.20 -9.44
CA ARG A 475 -6.68 -4.21 -8.48
C ARG A 475 -6.19 -4.22 -7.05
N GLY A 476 -4.90 -4.43 -6.78
CA GLY A 476 -4.34 -4.31 -5.44
C GLY A 476 -4.71 -2.94 -4.82
N HIS A 477 -5.42 -2.98 -3.70
CA HIS A 477 -5.93 -1.82 -2.98
C HIS A 477 -5.20 -1.57 -1.67
N ALA A 478 -4.95 -2.64 -0.90
CA ALA A 478 -4.20 -2.61 0.34
C ALA A 478 -3.46 -3.94 0.54
N SER A 479 -2.40 -3.93 1.35
CA SER A 479 -1.64 -5.13 1.70
C SER A 479 -1.10 -5.05 3.12
N ASN A 480 -1.33 -6.10 3.91
CA ASN A 480 -0.87 -6.21 5.29
C ASN A 480 0.00 -7.46 5.47
N LEU A 481 0.98 -7.38 6.35
CA LEU A 481 1.77 -8.51 6.82
C LEU A 481 1.76 -8.53 8.35
N ARG A 482 1.21 -9.60 8.93
CA ARG A 482 1.17 -9.83 10.38
C ARG A 482 1.93 -11.10 10.75
N ILE A 483 2.44 -11.14 11.98
CA ILE A 483 2.94 -12.36 12.59
C ILE A 483 1.93 -12.87 13.61
N ARG A 484 1.62 -14.17 13.55
CA ARG A 484 0.92 -14.90 14.60
C ARG A 484 1.92 -15.79 15.33
N TYR A 485 2.10 -15.54 16.62
CA TYR A 485 3.02 -16.29 17.47
C TYR A 485 2.44 -17.66 17.88
N PRO A 486 3.28 -18.60 18.37
CA PRO A 486 2.81 -19.93 18.79
C PRO A 486 1.80 -19.92 19.95
N ASP A 487 1.73 -18.83 20.72
CA ASP A 487 0.74 -18.66 21.79
C ASP A 487 -0.60 -18.09 21.29
N GLY A 488 -0.69 -17.76 20.00
CA GLY A 488 -1.87 -17.21 19.34
C GLY A 488 -1.95 -15.69 19.35
N SER A 489 -1.01 -14.97 19.97
CA SER A 489 -0.94 -13.51 19.87
C SER A 489 -0.55 -13.09 18.45
N GLU A 490 -1.03 -11.92 18.01
CA GLU A 490 -0.72 -11.35 16.70
C GLU A 490 -0.11 -9.96 16.82
N GLU A 491 0.76 -9.61 15.88
CA GLU A 491 1.34 -8.28 15.72
C GLU A 491 1.38 -7.91 14.24
N MET A 492 0.99 -6.67 13.92
CA MET A 492 1.11 -6.12 12.56
C MET A 492 2.56 -5.68 12.32
N LEU A 493 3.22 -6.26 11.31
CA LEU A 493 4.62 -5.96 10.99
C LEU A 493 4.77 -4.92 9.88
N LEU A 494 3.82 -4.92 8.93
CA LEU A 494 3.74 -3.97 7.81
C LEU A 494 2.27 -3.78 7.45
N SER A 495 1.83 -2.53 7.36
CA SER A 495 0.52 -2.15 6.85
C SER A 495 0.71 -1.22 5.65
N LEU A 496 0.10 -1.56 4.51
CA LEU A 496 -0.02 -0.69 3.34
C LEU A 496 -1.49 -0.36 3.13
N PRO A 497 -2.05 0.68 3.78
CA PRO A 497 -3.45 1.08 3.63
C PRO A 497 -3.80 1.47 2.18
N ARG A 498 -2.79 1.89 1.41
CA ARG A 498 -2.89 2.20 -0.03
C ARG A 498 -1.81 1.46 -0.80
N TYR A 499 -2.12 0.30 -1.35
CA TYR A 499 -1.26 -0.33 -2.35
C TYR A 499 -1.40 0.39 -3.70
N ASP A 500 -0.27 0.59 -4.40
CA ASP A 500 -0.26 1.16 -5.75
C ASP A 500 0.68 0.33 -6.62
N PHE A 501 0.13 -0.33 -7.64
CA PHE A 501 0.87 -1.17 -8.58
C PHE A 501 2.06 -0.45 -9.23
N ASN A 502 1.97 0.86 -9.44
CA ASN A 502 3.04 1.63 -10.09
C ASN A 502 4.25 1.85 -9.16
N TRP A 503 4.09 1.60 -7.86
CA TRP A 503 5.10 1.90 -6.83
C TRP A 503 5.33 0.69 -5.93
N GLN A 504 6.18 -0.23 -6.39
CA GLN A 504 6.49 -1.48 -5.69
C GLN A 504 7.92 -1.45 -5.14
N ARG A 505 8.09 -1.81 -3.87
CA ARG A 505 9.39 -1.77 -3.19
C ARG A 505 9.47 -2.77 -2.04
N ALA A 506 10.70 -3.01 -1.59
CA ALA A 506 10.95 -3.76 -0.37
C ALA A 506 10.87 -2.83 0.84
N TYR A 507 10.30 -3.33 1.92
CA TYR A 507 10.24 -2.70 3.24
C TYR A 507 11.21 -3.45 4.16
N GLU A 508 12.41 -2.88 4.33
CA GLU A 508 13.46 -3.42 5.20
C GLU A 508 13.33 -2.77 6.58
N TRP A 509 13.08 -3.57 7.63
CA TRP A 509 12.96 -3.04 8.99
C TRP A 509 14.30 -2.48 9.47
N GLU A 510 14.26 -1.42 10.29
CA GLU A 510 15.48 -0.85 10.88
C GLU A 510 16.29 -1.90 11.65
N GLU A 511 15.58 -2.76 12.37
CA GLU A 511 16.10 -3.92 13.09
C GLU A 511 15.36 -5.19 12.62
N PRO A 512 16.07 -6.30 12.35
CA PRO A 512 15.42 -7.55 11.97
C PRO A 512 14.37 -8.05 12.98
N ILE A 513 13.22 -8.50 12.48
CA ILE A 513 12.14 -9.03 13.33
C ILE A 513 12.45 -10.48 13.71
N THR A 514 12.46 -10.79 15.00
CA THR A 514 12.60 -12.18 15.46
C THR A 514 11.31 -12.96 15.19
N ILE A 515 11.44 -14.11 14.53
CA ILE A 515 10.37 -15.07 14.26
C ILE A 515 10.64 -16.32 15.10
N PRO A 516 9.97 -16.51 16.25
CA PRO A 516 10.07 -17.75 17.01
C PRO A 516 9.55 -18.95 16.21
N ALA A 517 10.15 -20.13 16.42
CA ALA A 517 9.69 -21.38 15.83
C ALA A 517 8.19 -21.63 16.10
N GLY A 518 7.45 -21.99 15.05
CA GLY A 518 6.00 -22.21 15.06
C GLY A 518 5.17 -20.95 14.78
N SER A 519 5.80 -19.79 14.55
CA SER A 519 5.07 -18.58 14.15
C SER A 519 4.59 -18.67 12.69
N LYS A 520 3.50 -17.98 12.38
CA LYS A 520 2.97 -17.84 11.01
C LYS A 520 3.11 -16.38 10.58
N LEU A 521 3.72 -16.13 9.43
CA LEU A 521 3.61 -14.84 8.75
C LEU A 521 2.41 -14.90 7.80
N ILE A 522 1.47 -13.98 7.97
CA ILE A 522 0.19 -13.95 7.27
C ILE A 522 0.15 -12.68 6.44
N ALA A 523 0.03 -12.84 5.13
CA ALA A 523 -0.15 -11.76 4.18
C ALA A 523 -1.63 -11.66 3.79
N GLU A 524 -2.20 -10.48 3.90
CA GLU A 524 -3.58 -10.18 3.55
C GLU A 524 -3.60 -9.09 2.50
N TYR A 525 -4.35 -9.30 1.43
CA TYR A 525 -4.49 -8.35 0.33
C TYR A 525 -5.96 -8.02 0.12
N VAL A 526 -6.23 -6.74 -0.12
CA VAL A 526 -7.54 -6.26 -0.53
C VAL A 526 -7.46 -5.87 -2.00
N TYR A 527 -8.44 -6.31 -2.80
CA TYR A 527 -8.55 -6.02 -4.22
C TYR A 527 -9.81 -5.21 -4.52
N ASP A 528 -9.70 -4.29 -5.47
CA ASP A 528 -10.80 -3.49 -5.99
C ASP A 528 -11.03 -3.80 -7.48
N ASN A 529 -11.99 -4.69 -7.71
CA ASN A 529 -12.51 -5.05 -9.03
C ASN A 529 -13.78 -4.26 -9.40
N SER A 530 -14.05 -3.12 -8.77
CA SER A 530 -15.17 -2.25 -9.10
C SER A 530 -14.86 -1.30 -10.26
N MET A 531 -15.88 -0.59 -10.73
CA MET A 531 -15.77 0.53 -11.68
C MET A 531 -15.08 1.76 -11.08
N ALA A 532 -15.04 1.89 -9.74
CA ALA A 532 -14.46 3.04 -9.06
C ALA A 532 -12.91 2.99 -9.06
N ASN A 533 -12.32 1.80 -9.20
CA ASN A 533 -10.89 1.68 -9.44
C ASN A 533 -10.54 2.07 -10.88
N VAL A 534 -10.00 3.27 -11.06
CA VAL A 534 -9.59 3.81 -12.38
C VAL A 534 -8.50 3.00 -13.07
N ALA A 535 -7.73 2.19 -12.33
CA ALA A 535 -6.72 1.29 -12.89
C ALA A 535 -7.31 -0.04 -13.37
N ASN A 536 -8.54 -0.38 -12.97
CA ASN A 536 -9.19 -1.63 -13.33
C ASN A 536 -9.52 -1.66 -14.84
N PRO A 537 -8.92 -2.56 -15.63
CA PRO A 537 -9.14 -2.58 -17.08
C PRO A 537 -10.50 -3.15 -17.48
N ASP A 538 -11.09 -4.01 -16.65
CA ASP A 538 -12.38 -4.65 -16.88
C ASP A 538 -12.99 -5.11 -15.54
N PRO A 539 -14.01 -4.40 -15.01
CA PRO A 539 -14.68 -4.75 -13.76
C PRO A 539 -15.78 -5.81 -13.90
N ASP A 540 -16.15 -6.20 -15.13
CA ASP A 540 -17.24 -7.15 -15.38
C ASP A 540 -16.74 -8.61 -15.38
N VAL A 541 -15.43 -8.84 -15.27
CA VAL A 541 -14.82 -10.17 -15.30
C VAL A 541 -14.47 -10.69 -13.92
N ASN A 542 -14.57 -12.01 -13.76
CA ASN A 542 -14.00 -12.70 -12.62
C ASN A 542 -12.49 -12.80 -12.83
N VAL A 543 -11.72 -12.25 -11.90
CA VAL A 543 -10.26 -12.18 -12.01
C VAL A 543 -9.64 -13.34 -11.25
N THR A 544 -8.67 -14.00 -11.85
CA THR A 544 -7.96 -15.13 -11.24
C THR A 544 -6.48 -14.82 -11.13
N TRP A 545 -5.74 -15.69 -10.43
CA TRP A 545 -4.29 -15.64 -10.44
C TRP A 545 -3.71 -15.68 -11.85
N GLY A 546 -2.69 -14.87 -12.11
CA GLY A 546 -1.97 -14.90 -13.37
C GLY A 546 -0.77 -13.95 -13.41
N GLU A 547 0.06 -14.08 -14.45
CA GLU A 547 1.27 -13.26 -14.60
C GLU A 547 0.99 -11.89 -15.21
N GLN A 548 -0.13 -11.72 -15.92
CA GLN A 548 -0.40 -10.48 -16.64
C GLN A 548 -1.00 -9.41 -15.72
N SER A 549 -0.69 -8.13 -15.94
CA SER A 549 -1.19 -7.05 -15.06
C SER A 549 -2.71 -6.87 -15.04
N PHE A 550 -3.43 -7.43 -16.02
CA PHE A 550 -4.91 -7.48 -16.02
C PHE A 550 -5.48 -8.72 -15.31
N GLU A 551 -4.65 -9.72 -15.02
CA GLU A 551 -4.88 -10.80 -14.04
C GLU A 551 -4.45 -10.30 -12.65
N GLU A 552 -4.38 -11.15 -11.63
CA GLU A 552 -3.93 -10.74 -10.29
C GLU A 552 -2.91 -11.66 -9.62
N MET A 553 -2.24 -11.14 -8.58
CA MET A 553 -1.35 -11.89 -7.71
C MET A 553 -1.55 -11.54 -6.24
N LEU A 554 -1.51 -12.56 -5.38
CA LEU A 554 -1.12 -12.43 -3.99
C LEU A 554 0.31 -12.95 -3.88
N TYR A 555 1.28 -12.06 -3.70
CA TYR A 555 2.69 -12.43 -3.66
C TYR A 555 3.47 -11.52 -2.72
N THR A 556 3.95 -12.06 -1.59
CA THR A 556 4.85 -11.33 -0.69
C THR A 556 6.18 -12.04 -0.62
N SER A 557 7.22 -11.45 -1.24
CA SER A 557 8.59 -11.94 -1.13
C SER A 557 9.20 -11.52 0.20
N LEU A 558 9.89 -12.44 0.85
CA LEU A 558 10.52 -12.27 2.16
C LEU A 558 12.01 -12.53 2.02
N ALA A 559 12.84 -11.71 2.65
CA ALA A 559 14.20 -12.13 2.99
C ALA A 559 14.31 -12.36 4.48
N TYR A 560 14.98 -13.45 4.85
CA TYR A 560 15.13 -13.89 6.22
C TYR A 560 16.46 -14.63 6.40
N ARG A 561 16.81 -14.91 7.66
CA ARG A 561 17.93 -15.79 8.04
C ARG A 561 17.50 -16.72 9.15
N TRP A 562 18.05 -17.93 9.19
CA TRP A 562 17.85 -18.82 10.33
C TRP A 562 18.74 -18.40 11.51
N VAL A 563 18.22 -18.50 12.74
CA VAL A 563 19.01 -18.17 13.93
C VAL A 563 20.19 -19.16 14.06
N GLY A 564 21.41 -18.60 14.11
CA GLY A 564 22.65 -19.39 14.19
C GLY A 564 23.21 -19.88 12.86
N GLU A 565 22.60 -19.48 11.74
CA GLU A 565 23.12 -19.75 10.40
C GLU A 565 24.28 -18.80 10.04
N THR A 566 25.34 -19.37 9.47
CA THR A 566 26.47 -18.64 8.89
C THR A 566 26.85 -19.27 7.56
N THR A 567 27.68 -18.59 6.77
CA THR A 567 28.15 -19.14 5.49
C THR A 567 28.90 -20.46 5.66
N ASP A 568 29.58 -20.67 6.80
CA ASP A 568 30.26 -21.92 7.16
C ASP A 568 29.36 -22.97 7.84
N ASN A 569 28.18 -22.57 8.34
CA ASN A 569 27.20 -23.42 9.00
C ASN A 569 25.81 -23.20 8.40
N ARG A 570 25.61 -23.70 7.18
CA ARG A 570 24.36 -23.58 6.45
C ARG A 570 23.28 -24.50 7.03
N LEU A 571 22.09 -23.97 7.20
CA LEU A 571 20.92 -24.68 7.71
C LEU A 571 19.92 -25.03 6.58
N ASP A 572 20.44 -25.54 5.46
CA ASP A 572 19.64 -25.82 4.25
C ASP A 572 18.46 -26.77 4.50
N ALA A 573 18.62 -27.75 5.41
CA ALA A 573 17.55 -28.67 5.80
C ALA A 573 16.34 -27.97 6.44
N GLN A 574 16.54 -26.82 7.10
CA GLN A 574 15.43 -26.04 7.67
C GLN A 574 14.60 -25.39 6.55
N SER A 575 15.27 -24.87 5.53
CA SER A 575 14.63 -24.33 4.32
C SER A 575 13.88 -25.39 3.55
N GLU A 576 14.46 -26.58 3.37
CA GLU A 576 13.77 -27.71 2.74
C GLU A 576 12.50 -28.10 3.49
N HIS A 577 12.54 -28.09 4.83
CA HIS A 577 11.37 -28.38 5.66
C HIS A 577 10.28 -27.31 5.48
N MET A 578 10.64 -26.03 5.55
CA MET A 578 9.69 -24.92 5.36
C MET A 578 9.08 -24.91 3.95
N GLN A 579 9.89 -25.14 2.91
CA GLN A 579 9.39 -25.16 1.52
C GLN A 579 8.46 -26.35 1.25
N ALA A 580 8.57 -27.44 2.01
CA ALA A 580 7.70 -28.60 1.86
C ALA A 580 6.24 -28.29 2.22
N SER A 581 5.97 -27.33 3.11
CA SER A 581 4.61 -26.92 3.50
C SER A 581 4.05 -25.76 2.69
N ARG A 582 4.87 -25.03 1.90
CA ARG A 582 4.46 -23.78 1.21
C ARG A 582 3.18 -23.88 0.39
N PHE A 583 2.98 -24.96 -0.36
CA PHE A 583 1.75 -25.12 -1.15
C PHE A 583 0.54 -25.42 -0.28
N PHE A 584 0.71 -26.10 0.86
CA PHE A 584 -0.37 -26.31 1.81
C PHE A 584 -0.83 -24.96 2.37
N THR A 585 0.12 -24.17 2.88
CA THR A 585 -0.19 -22.87 3.51
C THR A 585 -0.69 -21.81 2.53
N ALA A 586 -0.47 -22.03 1.22
CA ALA A 586 -1.02 -21.22 0.14
C ALA A 586 -2.48 -21.56 -0.21
N MET A 587 -3.03 -22.66 0.29
CA MET A 587 -4.42 -23.08 0.06
C MET A 587 -5.25 -23.10 1.34
N ASP A 588 -4.62 -23.12 2.52
CA ASP A 588 -5.31 -23.06 3.82
C ASP A 588 -5.69 -21.60 4.12
N ASP A 589 -6.81 -21.19 3.52
CA ASP A 589 -7.31 -19.81 3.55
C ASP A 589 -7.77 -19.40 4.96
N ASN A 590 -8.29 -20.35 5.75
CA ASN A 590 -8.83 -20.11 7.08
C ASN A 590 -7.76 -20.23 8.20
N ILE A 591 -6.57 -20.73 7.86
CA ILE A 591 -5.37 -20.84 8.71
C ILE A 591 -5.56 -21.83 9.87
N ASP A 592 -6.46 -22.81 9.73
CA ASP A 592 -6.79 -23.81 10.75
C ASP A 592 -5.85 -25.03 10.73
N GLY A 593 -4.98 -25.13 9.72
CA GLY A 593 -4.02 -26.23 9.55
C GLY A 593 -4.60 -27.47 8.89
N MET A 594 -5.79 -27.37 8.29
CA MET A 594 -6.48 -28.41 7.55
C MET A 594 -6.91 -27.88 6.18
N LEU A 595 -6.82 -28.73 5.15
CA LEU A 595 -7.38 -28.42 3.83
C LEU A 595 -8.68 -29.18 3.63
N THR A 596 -9.75 -28.44 3.36
CA THR A 596 -11.05 -28.96 2.96
C THR A 596 -11.25 -28.85 1.45
N GLU A 597 -12.22 -29.59 0.88
CA GLU A 597 -12.49 -29.48 -0.56
C GLU A 597 -12.90 -28.07 -1.01
N ASP A 598 -13.51 -27.28 -0.13
CA ASP A 598 -13.97 -25.92 -0.43
C ASP A 598 -12.79 -24.94 -0.62
N GLU A 599 -11.67 -25.19 0.04
CA GLU A 599 -10.42 -24.42 -0.08
C GLU A 599 -9.60 -24.79 -1.33
N LEU A 600 -9.94 -25.88 -2.01
CA LEU A 600 -9.25 -26.31 -3.23
C LEU A 600 -9.74 -25.55 -4.46
N ARG A 601 -9.46 -24.24 -4.49
CA ARG A 601 -9.79 -23.29 -5.56
C ARG A 601 -8.65 -23.18 -6.60
N GLY A 602 -8.98 -22.63 -7.77
CA GLY A 602 -8.01 -22.37 -8.84
C GLY A 602 -7.22 -23.59 -9.35
N ILE A 603 -6.14 -23.33 -10.08
CA ILE A 603 -5.37 -24.37 -10.79
C ILE A 603 -4.68 -25.34 -9.83
N LEU A 604 -4.18 -24.84 -8.69
CA LEU A 604 -3.53 -25.68 -7.68
C LEU A 604 -4.54 -26.57 -6.95
N GLY A 605 -5.66 -25.99 -6.50
CA GLY A 605 -6.73 -26.72 -5.83
C GLY A 605 -7.33 -27.80 -6.70
N GLU A 606 -7.62 -27.52 -7.98
CA GLU A 606 -8.14 -28.53 -8.92
C GLU A 606 -7.20 -29.75 -9.07
N ARG A 607 -5.89 -29.52 -9.11
CA ARG A 607 -4.89 -30.61 -9.16
C ARG A 607 -4.88 -31.42 -7.86
N MET A 608 -5.04 -30.76 -6.73
CA MET A 608 -5.07 -31.41 -5.41
C MET A 608 -6.36 -32.21 -5.21
N ARG A 609 -7.50 -31.68 -5.66
CA ARG A 609 -8.83 -32.30 -5.56
C ARG A 609 -8.87 -33.67 -6.23
N ALA A 610 -8.17 -33.86 -7.35
CA ALA A 610 -8.06 -35.15 -8.04
C ALA A 610 -7.40 -36.27 -7.19
N GLY A 611 -6.71 -35.92 -6.10
CA GLY A 611 -6.05 -36.84 -5.19
C GLY A 611 -6.49 -36.74 -3.73
N PHE A 612 -7.54 -35.96 -3.41
CA PHE A 612 -7.94 -35.62 -2.05
C PHE A 612 -8.18 -36.86 -1.17
N ASP A 613 -9.03 -37.79 -1.60
CA ASP A 613 -9.30 -39.07 -0.92
C ASP A 613 -8.05 -39.94 -0.63
N ARG A 614 -6.93 -39.69 -1.32
CA ARG A 614 -5.67 -40.42 -1.09
C ARG A 614 -4.74 -39.69 -0.11
N MET A 615 -4.96 -38.40 0.08
CA MET A 615 -4.22 -37.55 0.99
C MET A 615 -4.88 -37.50 2.37
N ASP A 616 -6.21 -37.53 2.42
CA ASP A 616 -6.99 -37.77 3.64
C ASP A 616 -6.79 -39.24 4.05
N MET A 617 -5.79 -39.49 4.91
CA MET A 617 -5.33 -40.82 5.28
C MET A 617 -6.18 -41.42 6.40
N ASP A 618 -6.78 -40.58 7.25
CA ASP A 618 -7.64 -41.02 8.35
C ASP A 618 -9.15 -40.97 8.04
N GLY A 619 -9.54 -40.35 6.93
CA GLY A 619 -10.89 -40.30 6.39
C GLY A 619 -11.80 -39.32 7.11
N ASP A 620 -11.26 -38.26 7.70
CA ASP A 620 -12.02 -37.27 8.47
C ASP A 620 -12.67 -36.17 7.60
N GLY A 621 -12.39 -36.17 6.29
CA GLY A 621 -12.91 -35.21 5.32
C GLY A 621 -12.03 -33.97 5.15
N SER A 622 -10.83 -33.96 5.75
CA SER A 622 -9.83 -32.92 5.62
C SER A 622 -8.44 -33.52 5.37
N VAL A 623 -7.51 -32.70 4.89
CA VAL A 623 -6.09 -33.09 4.79
C VAL A 623 -5.30 -32.23 5.75
N SER A 624 -4.73 -32.86 6.78
CA SER A 624 -3.83 -32.20 7.71
C SER A 624 -2.44 -31.94 7.09
N MET A 625 -1.70 -30.98 7.65
CA MET A 625 -0.31 -30.72 7.27
C MET A 625 0.57 -31.99 7.34
N ASP A 626 0.38 -32.81 8.37
CA ASP A 626 1.15 -34.04 8.57
C ASP A 626 0.89 -35.08 7.47
N GLU A 627 -0.36 -35.23 7.05
CA GLU A 627 -0.74 -36.11 5.93
C GLU A 627 -0.17 -35.59 4.61
N TYR A 628 -0.30 -34.29 4.36
CA TYR A 628 0.26 -33.64 3.18
C TYR A 628 1.78 -33.86 3.06
N LEU A 629 2.53 -33.58 4.14
CA LEU A 629 3.98 -33.80 4.19
C LEU A 629 4.35 -35.28 4.06
N THR A 630 3.52 -36.19 4.56
CA THR A 630 3.72 -37.64 4.40
C THR A 630 3.60 -38.05 2.94
N ILE A 631 2.59 -37.55 2.23
CA ILE A 631 2.39 -37.82 0.80
C ILE A 631 3.52 -37.22 -0.05
N GLN A 632 3.97 -36.00 0.26
CA GLN A 632 5.11 -35.37 -0.43
C GLN A 632 6.38 -36.20 -0.31
N ARG A 633 6.71 -36.67 0.89
CA ARG A 633 7.84 -37.58 1.13
C ARG A 633 7.71 -38.89 0.34
N MET A 634 6.51 -39.47 0.26
CA MET A 634 6.26 -40.66 -0.56
C MET A 634 6.44 -40.41 -2.06
N ARG A 635 6.06 -39.22 -2.57
CA ARG A 635 6.24 -38.85 -3.98
C ARG A 635 7.71 -38.65 -4.33
N GLN A 636 8.45 -37.91 -3.52
CA GLN A 636 9.90 -37.72 -3.71
C GLN A 636 10.65 -39.06 -3.73
N ALA A 637 10.32 -39.98 -2.81
CA ALA A 637 10.93 -41.30 -2.76
C ALA A 637 10.60 -42.19 -4.00
N ARG A 638 9.50 -41.91 -4.70
CA ARG A 638 9.09 -42.62 -5.94
C ARG A 638 9.67 -41.99 -7.21
N GLY A 639 9.93 -40.68 -7.22
CA GLY A 639 10.55 -39.96 -8.33
C GLY A 639 12.06 -40.18 -8.46
N GLN A 640 12.71 -40.69 -7.42
CA GLN A 640 14.12 -41.08 -7.41
C GLN A 640 14.36 -42.57 -7.78
N GLN A 641 13.36 -43.29 -8.29
CA GLN A 641 13.47 -44.70 -8.74
C GLN A 641 13.48 -44.87 -10.25
#